data_AF-A0A8H5DPL9-F1
#
_entry.id   AF-A0A8H5DPL9-F1
#
_cell.length_a   1.000
_cell.length_b   1.000
_cell.length_c   1.000
_cell.angle_alpha   90.00
_cell.angle_beta   90.00
_cell.angle_gamma   90.00
#
_symmetry.space_group_name_H-M   'P 1'
#
loop_
_entity.id
_entity.type
_entity.pdbx_description
1 polymer ?
#
loop_
_entity_poly.entity_id
_entity_poly.type
_entity_poly.pdbx_seq_one_letter_code
_entity_poly.pdbx_strand_id
1 'polypeptide(L)'
;MSEPKPALTASQSSPLPPITAIDDDVAQIPSWRKWVILFVVCWMPLPMTFWSTAIMPATLEVASDLNIPVTTITIINAGVFVAQALSGLIWLPVTPLLGSIIATFTSWRVIYGVEAGMCLFGLILSLLFIPKASEVENPKLAETIRPRTAQEILRTFNPMHVFCQFKYPKVILANIACGLLGFNQYGILSSIRRVINPRFNLTSPLSSGLFYLAPGAGFLVGSTVGGKISDVVVKRYMRKRNGQRIPEDRLNSSLVSVLIILPLGTLLYGWSVYHRLGGMALPIISAFIEGFGLMASFSGLNTYAAEVRPAHRTAVITGKYVIQYSFGAMSVGGVVPMIDGIGVGWAFTVIFRFGKTFEMYRDVLLLTSLFSFTLAQGGADPYAPVYTTCPSSLKIRKASDGLSDEESSWREQRAKQMIPNLQDYLKLANISDFNVTNYINKLKTDDVPIVGLSVSGGGTQSGLGGLGVWQAFDARSAVARAARTGGLTQLLSYITGLSGGGAVTVSLLAANNFTTTDGVKKASNFSLDYASGPDGNQTAFFTSIFQNMGAKDESGFPVSVADTFGQFWGTWLPDDKVYSNYSDIASKNTAFALGDAPMPIMCFAEVVPGKSPEIGKLMYPGFNKSTRFNLTAYEVTPFEFGSWVGGRVQAFIQTKFLGTSMTEGKPQNKSECVQGFDKLTLMQGTTANAFTAWFIDSFYGIPVFAKRWLGKRQKVNPDINDVPVPRDQYDNPLVQLVNETAMYFDLTFNESLWATYPNPFEDYNEDMKGVSELLLVDGSLTLESNPLRPLIIPERKLDLIIVYEASSDAPNSWVNGTNLIDTALTASQGNIPFPKIPDVNTIVAQNLSFQPTFFGCNASSSTPLLLWLPNAPWTGYTNYSYTQTQFTPNQVDIALENAFQVATYGNGSVDENWPACLACAAIKGSLRRLDIEMPKQCEECFERHCWNGTVSDREATAGDFDLRPRLDPELSFAKWNETDWEKEDSTGNGSGGGSGGSDSAGVKLGNDMVGLVLSLIAMAALL
;
A
#
# COMPACT_ATOMS: atom_id res chain seq x y z
N MET A 1 48.99 -28.65 -44.01
CA MET A 1 48.78 -27.43 -43.20
C MET A 1 47.34 -27.49 -42.71
N SER A 2 47.12 -27.16 -41.43
CA SER A 2 45.88 -27.23 -40.64
C SER A 2 45.32 -28.62 -40.30
N GLU A 3 45.58 -29.05 -39.07
CA GLU A 3 44.93 -30.15 -38.35
C GLU A 3 43.39 -30.02 -38.34
N PRO A 4 42.66 -31.15 -38.33
CA PRO A 4 41.21 -31.17 -38.24
C PRO A 4 40.71 -31.00 -36.79
N LYS A 5 39.72 -30.12 -36.62
CA LYS A 5 38.98 -29.84 -35.38
C LYS A 5 38.38 -31.10 -34.73
N PRO A 6 38.50 -31.29 -33.40
CA PRO A 6 37.70 -32.26 -32.65
C PRO A 6 36.33 -31.69 -32.27
N ALA A 7 35.38 -32.62 -32.09
CA ALA A 7 33.95 -32.45 -31.91
C ALA A 7 33.50 -31.57 -30.74
N LEU A 8 32.41 -30.83 -30.95
CA LEU A 8 31.60 -30.18 -29.91
C LEU A 8 30.94 -31.25 -29.02
N THR A 9 31.51 -31.45 -27.83
CA THR A 9 30.84 -32.10 -26.70
C THR A 9 29.77 -31.17 -26.13
N ALA A 10 28.58 -31.72 -25.89
CA ALA A 10 27.44 -31.07 -25.24
C ALA A 10 27.87 -30.28 -24.01
N SER A 11 27.56 -28.97 -23.96
CA SER A 11 27.70 -28.18 -22.74
C SER A 11 26.69 -28.70 -21.72
N GLN A 12 27.21 -29.34 -20.68
CA GLN A 12 26.47 -29.62 -19.46
C GLN A 12 25.78 -28.33 -18.99
N SER A 13 24.48 -28.40 -18.78
CA SER A 13 23.71 -27.40 -18.05
C SER A 13 24.38 -27.15 -16.71
N SER A 14 24.92 -25.95 -16.51
CA SER A 14 25.30 -25.45 -15.21
C SER A 14 24.06 -25.56 -14.30
N PRO A 15 24.11 -26.29 -13.17
CA PRO A 15 23.02 -26.21 -12.21
C PRO A 15 22.93 -24.76 -11.72
N LEU A 16 21.69 -24.24 -11.63
CA LEU A 16 21.37 -22.98 -10.98
C LEU A 16 22.15 -22.87 -9.65
N PRO A 17 22.70 -21.68 -9.30
CA PRO A 17 23.31 -21.51 -8.00
C PRO A 17 22.28 -21.91 -6.92
N PRO A 18 22.67 -22.75 -5.94
CA PRO A 18 21.76 -23.08 -4.87
C PRO A 18 21.39 -21.79 -4.14
N ILE A 19 20.11 -21.61 -3.83
CA ILE A 19 19.65 -20.59 -2.88
C ILE A 19 20.42 -20.84 -1.58
N THR A 20 21.44 -20.02 -1.33
CA THR A 20 22.21 -20.05 -0.10
C THR A 20 21.26 -19.62 1.02
N ALA A 21 21.10 -20.49 2.01
CA ALA A 21 20.36 -20.16 3.21
C ALA A 21 21.04 -18.96 3.89
N ILE A 22 20.23 -18.00 4.35
CA ILE A 22 20.65 -16.78 5.08
C ILE A 22 21.37 -17.10 6.43
N ASP A 23 21.53 -18.37 6.80
CA ASP A 23 22.01 -18.79 8.11
C ASP A 23 23.54 -19.00 8.26
N ASP A 24 24.37 -18.70 7.25
CA ASP A 24 25.81 -19.04 7.29
C ASP A 24 26.79 -17.88 7.56
N ASP A 25 26.34 -16.65 7.84
CA ASP A 25 27.22 -15.62 8.44
C ASP A 25 27.27 -15.77 9.97
N VAL A 26 27.73 -16.93 10.42
CA VAL A 26 27.92 -17.24 11.85
C VAL A 26 29.19 -16.56 12.34
N ALA A 27 29.05 -15.59 13.25
CA ALA A 27 30.18 -15.02 13.98
C ALA A 27 31.11 -16.13 14.50
N GLN A 28 32.41 -16.07 14.17
CA GLN A 28 33.37 -17.11 14.55
C GLN A 28 33.70 -17.03 16.05
N ILE A 29 32.82 -17.60 16.89
CA ILE A 29 33.04 -17.71 18.33
C ILE A 29 33.99 -18.89 18.61
N PRO A 30 35.03 -18.72 19.46
CA PRO A 30 35.92 -19.81 19.87
C PRO A 30 35.15 -20.99 20.49
N SER A 31 35.56 -22.23 20.18
CA SER A 31 34.82 -23.45 20.58
C SER A 31 34.59 -23.55 22.09
N TRP A 32 35.56 -23.18 22.93
CA TRP A 32 35.40 -23.18 24.38
C TRP A 32 34.27 -22.23 24.83
N ARG A 33 34.16 -21.07 24.18
CA ARG A 33 33.14 -20.06 24.46
C ARG A 33 31.77 -20.51 23.97
N LYS A 34 31.69 -21.25 22.86
CA LYS A 34 30.44 -21.93 22.41
C LYS A 34 29.96 -22.95 23.44
N TRP A 35 30.85 -23.77 23.99
CA TRP A 35 30.52 -24.74 25.04
C TRP A 35 30.08 -24.07 26.35
N VAL A 36 30.72 -22.95 26.73
CA VAL A 36 30.32 -22.16 27.91
C VAL A 36 28.97 -21.48 27.70
N ILE A 37 28.74 -20.83 26.56
CA ILE A 37 27.43 -20.24 26.23
C ILE A 37 26.35 -21.32 26.22
N LEU A 38 26.61 -22.47 25.60
CA LEU A 38 25.69 -23.61 25.61
C LEU A 38 25.41 -24.06 27.06
N PHE A 39 26.43 -24.18 27.91
CA PHE A 39 26.24 -24.54 29.32
C PHE A 39 25.39 -23.51 30.06
N VAL A 40 25.64 -22.20 29.89
CA VAL A 40 24.87 -21.13 30.55
C VAL A 40 23.42 -21.07 30.04
N VAL A 41 23.22 -21.18 28.73
CA VAL A 41 21.88 -21.25 28.10
C VAL A 41 21.14 -22.52 28.52
N CYS A 42 21.84 -23.64 28.75
CA CYS A 42 21.26 -24.85 29.30
C CYS A 42 21.01 -24.76 30.81
N TRP A 43 21.79 -23.96 31.56
CA TRP A 43 21.65 -23.76 33.01
C TRP A 43 20.56 -22.74 33.37
N MET A 44 20.36 -21.67 32.60
CA MET A 44 19.30 -20.66 32.83
C MET A 44 17.87 -21.24 32.96
N PRO A 45 17.47 -22.22 32.13
CA PRO A 45 16.21 -22.96 32.29
C PRO A 45 16.12 -23.86 33.53
N LEU A 46 17.26 -24.22 34.13
CA LEU A 46 17.37 -25.26 35.14
C LEU A 46 16.73 -24.86 36.49
N PRO A 47 17.01 -23.68 37.10
CA PRO A 47 16.32 -23.23 38.31
C PRO A 47 14.80 -23.09 38.14
N MET A 48 14.36 -22.59 36.97
CA MET A 48 12.94 -22.35 36.67
C MET A 48 12.14 -23.65 36.44
N THR A 49 12.74 -24.65 35.77
CA THR A 49 12.11 -25.99 35.63
C THR A 49 12.17 -26.80 36.91
N PHE A 50 13.24 -26.65 37.70
CA PHE A 50 13.39 -27.29 39.01
C PHE A 50 12.29 -26.82 39.97
N TRP A 51 12.09 -25.50 40.10
CA TRP A 51 11.04 -24.90 40.94
C TRP A 51 9.63 -25.42 40.64
N SER A 52 9.31 -25.54 39.35
CA SER A 52 7.96 -25.87 38.89
C SER A 52 7.59 -27.35 38.96
N THR A 53 8.57 -28.26 38.93
CA THR A 53 8.32 -29.72 38.90
C THR A 53 8.75 -30.45 40.16
N ALA A 54 9.60 -29.86 41.02
CA ALA A 54 9.99 -30.46 42.30
C ALA A 54 8.84 -30.52 43.32
N ILE A 55 7.81 -29.68 43.18
CA ILE A 55 6.56 -29.73 43.97
C ILE A 55 5.63 -30.86 43.50
N MET A 56 5.70 -31.24 42.22
CA MET A 56 5.15 -32.46 41.60
C MET A 56 5.09 -33.65 42.54
N PRO A 57 6.29 -34.12 42.89
CA PRO A 57 6.42 -35.21 43.82
C PRO A 57 5.80 -34.86 45.18
N ALA A 58 6.19 -33.77 45.83
CA ALA A 58 5.76 -33.45 47.20
C ALA A 58 4.26 -33.09 47.39
N THR A 59 3.42 -33.15 46.35
CA THR A 59 2.03 -32.66 46.37
C THR A 59 1.15 -33.37 47.41
N LEU A 60 1.30 -34.69 47.60
CA LEU A 60 0.51 -35.43 48.58
C LEU A 60 0.93 -35.12 50.02
N GLU A 61 2.23 -34.96 50.23
CA GLU A 61 2.83 -34.61 51.52
C GLU A 61 2.48 -33.17 51.92
N VAL A 62 2.55 -32.21 50.98
CA VAL A 62 2.14 -30.81 51.21
C VAL A 62 0.63 -30.70 51.46
N ALA A 63 -0.21 -31.47 50.74
CA ALA A 63 -1.66 -31.50 50.99
C ALA A 63 -1.99 -32.02 52.40
N SER A 64 -1.29 -33.08 52.82
CA SER A 64 -1.43 -33.66 54.15
C SER A 64 -0.97 -32.68 55.25
N ASP A 65 0.19 -32.04 55.08
CA ASP A 65 0.75 -31.11 56.07
C ASP A 65 -0.06 -29.82 56.24
N LEU A 66 -0.65 -29.31 55.15
CA LEU A 66 -1.44 -28.07 55.16
C LEU A 66 -2.95 -28.30 55.39
N ASN A 67 -3.39 -29.56 55.53
CA ASN A 67 -4.80 -29.95 55.68
C ASN A 67 -5.72 -29.32 54.62
N ILE A 68 -5.26 -29.28 53.36
CA ILE A 68 -5.99 -28.72 52.22
C ILE A 68 -6.27 -29.80 51.16
N PRO A 69 -7.39 -29.69 50.41
CA PRO A 69 -7.68 -30.63 49.33
C PRO A 69 -6.57 -30.66 48.27
N VAL A 70 -6.24 -31.86 47.78
CA VAL A 70 -5.22 -32.09 46.73
C VAL A 70 -5.54 -31.31 45.44
N THR A 71 -6.82 -31.06 45.17
CA THR A 71 -7.29 -30.26 44.04
C THR A 71 -6.82 -28.80 44.10
N THR A 72 -6.74 -28.20 45.29
CA THR A 72 -6.27 -26.82 45.48
C THR A 72 -4.79 -26.67 45.13
N ILE A 73 -3.96 -27.65 45.51
CA ILE A 73 -2.55 -27.67 45.15
C ILE A 73 -2.37 -27.92 43.65
N THR A 74 -3.23 -28.76 43.06
CA THR A 74 -3.22 -29.04 41.61
C THR A 74 -3.52 -27.79 40.77
N ILE A 75 -4.40 -26.90 41.24
CA ILE A 75 -4.73 -25.62 40.58
C ILE A 75 -3.54 -24.64 40.65
N ILE A 76 -2.89 -24.53 41.83
CA ILE A 76 -1.69 -23.68 42.00
C ILE A 76 -0.56 -24.18 41.08
N ASN A 77 -0.39 -25.50 41.01
CA ASN A 77 0.56 -26.17 40.11
C ASN A 77 0.29 -25.86 38.62
N ALA A 78 -0.98 -25.77 38.19
CA ALA A 78 -1.33 -25.41 36.82
C ALA A 78 -0.85 -24.00 36.42
N GLY A 79 -0.90 -23.01 37.32
CA GLY A 79 -0.39 -21.65 37.07
C GLY A 79 1.13 -21.58 36.90
N VAL A 80 1.85 -22.50 37.53
CA VAL A 80 3.31 -22.62 37.44
C VAL A 80 3.75 -23.22 36.08
N PHE A 81 2.95 -24.10 35.49
CA PHE A 81 3.22 -24.65 34.14
C PHE A 81 3.13 -23.61 33.01
N VAL A 82 2.34 -22.55 33.20
CA VAL A 82 2.31 -21.40 32.27
C VAL A 82 3.65 -20.66 32.28
N ALA A 83 4.28 -20.48 33.46
CA ALA A 83 5.60 -19.88 33.59
C ALA A 83 6.72 -20.81 33.10
N GLN A 84 6.48 -22.13 33.14
CA GLN A 84 7.37 -23.16 32.60
C GLN A 84 7.36 -23.23 31.08
N ALA A 85 6.59 -22.36 30.41
CA ALA A 85 6.50 -22.31 28.96
C ALA A 85 7.83 -22.08 28.21
N LEU A 86 8.91 -21.82 28.97
CA LEU A 86 10.15 -21.26 28.48
C LEU A 86 11.39 -22.10 28.78
N SER A 87 11.29 -23.27 29.42
CA SER A 87 12.48 -23.88 30.03
C SER A 87 12.68 -25.40 29.82
N GLY A 88 11.77 -26.06 29.10
CA GLY A 88 11.64 -27.52 29.10
C GLY A 88 12.63 -28.38 28.30
N LEU A 89 13.72 -27.88 27.72
CA LEU A 89 14.42 -28.64 26.66
C LEU A 89 15.44 -29.69 27.12
N ILE A 90 15.89 -29.73 28.38
CA ILE A 90 16.90 -30.72 28.81
C ILE A 90 16.62 -31.34 30.20
N TRP A 91 16.03 -30.60 31.14
CA TRP A 91 16.09 -30.98 32.56
C TRP A 91 14.86 -31.70 33.14
N LEU A 92 13.79 -31.85 32.34
CA LEU A 92 12.56 -32.55 32.72
C LEU A 92 12.76 -33.94 33.40
N PRO A 93 13.76 -34.75 33.02
CA PRO A 93 14.03 -36.06 33.65
C PRO A 93 14.74 -36.01 35.00
N VAL A 94 15.55 -34.99 35.25
CA VAL A 94 16.53 -34.95 36.37
C VAL A 94 15.93 -34.27 37.61
N THR A 95 15.00 -33.34 37.39
CA THR A 95 14.34 -32.56 38.45
C THR A 95 13.45 -33.38 39.40
N PRO A 96 12.69 -34.41 38.96
CA PRO A 96 11.82 -35.18 39.87
C PRO A 96 12.60 -36.03 40.88
N LEU A 97 13.82 -36.46 40.52
CA LEU A 97 14.70 -37.26 41.37
C LEU A 97 15.29 -36.42 42.51
N LEU A 98 15.87 -35.25 42.19
CA LEU A 98 16.49 -34.36 43.17
C LEU A 98 15.48 -33.76 44.16
N GLY A 99 14.30 -33.35 43.68
CA GLY A 99 13.22 -32.86 44.55
C GLY A 99 12.73 -33.94 45.52
N SER A 100 12.65 -35.19 45.08
CA SER A 100 12.26 -36.32 45.94
C SER A 100 13.32 -36.62 47.02
N ILE A 101 14.62 -36.43 46.72
CA ILE A 101 15.70 -36.59 47.72
C ILE A 101 15.61 -35.50 48.78
N ILE A 102 15.44 -34.23 48.39
CA ILE A 102 15.38 -33.09 49.32
C ILE A 102 14.16 -33.21 50.24
N ALA A 103 12.99 -33.53 49.70
CA ALA A 103 11.76 -33.71 50.50
C ALA A 103 11.79 -34.92 51.44
N THR A 104 12.61 -35.94 51.15
CA THR A 104 12.72 -37.15 52.00
C THR A 104 13.66 -36.92 53.19
N PHE A 105 14.74 -36.16 53.02
CA PHE A 105 15.79 -36.00 54.03
C PHE A 105 15.81 -34.61 54.70
N THR A 106 15.06 -33.63 54.19
CA THR A 106 15.02 -32.24 54.70
C THR A 106 13.64 -31.60 54.52
N SER A 107 13.46 -30.37 55.02
CA SER A 107 12.20 -29.62 54.85
C SER A 107 12.01 -29.17 53.39
N TRP A 108 10.76 -29.22 52.90
CA TRP A 108 10.37 -28.69 51.59
C TRP A 108 10.80 -27.22 51.37
N ARG A 109 11.00 -26.44 52.43
CA ARG A 109 11.48 -25.05 52.34
C ARG A 109 12.89 -24.91 51.77
N VAL A 110 13.72 -25.94 51.92
CA VAL A 110 15.12 -25.97 51.41
C VAL A 110 15.14 -25.95 49.88
N ILE A 111 14.07 -26.43 49.23
CA ILE A 111 13.89 -26.39 47.78
C ILE A 111 14.00 -24.94 47.26
N TYR A 112 13.34 -23.98 47.92
CA TYR A 112 13.43 -22.56 47.55
C TYR A 112 14.79 -21.91 47.82
N GLY A 113 15.51 -22.37 48.85
CA GLY A 113 16.86 -21.87 49.14
C GLY A 113 17.86 -22.30 48.07
N VAL A 114 17.77 -23.56 47.62
CA VAL A 114 18.58 -24.11 46.53
C VAL A 114 18.26 -23.39 45.21
N GLU A 115 16.99 -23.10 44.94
CA GLU A 115 16.55 -22.33 43.77
C GLU A 115 17.11 -20.92 43.73
N ALA A 116 17.00 -20.18 44.83
CA ALA A 116 17.52 -18.82 44.92
C ALA A 116 19.03 -18.80 44.63
N GLY A 117 19.78 -19.79 45.14
CA GLY A 117 21.19 -19.96 44.86
C GLY A 117 21.49 -20.28 43.39
N MET A 118 20.69 -21.13 42.75
CA MET A 118 20.90 -21.53 41.35
C MET A 118 20.50 -20.41 40.36
N CYS A 119 19.46 -19.64 40.65
CA CYS A 119 19.09 -18.42 39.93
C CYS A 119 20.19 -17.36 40.04
N LEU A 120 20.72 -17.14 41.26
CA LEU A 120 21.81 -16.20 41.50
C LEU A 120 23.09 -16.62 40.77
N PHE A 121 23.46 -17.90 40.85
CA PHE A 121 24.62 -18.44 40.14
C PHE A 121 24.47 -18.30 38.62
N GLY A 122 23.28 -18.60 38.12
CA GLY A 122 22.95 -18.39 36.72
C GLY A 122 23.07 -16.91 36.32
N LEU A 123 22.49 -16.00 37.10
CA LEU A 123 22.57 -14.56 36.84
C LEU A 123 24.04 -14.12 36.76
N ILE A 124 24.88 -14.58 37.69
CA ILE A 124 26.33 -14.33 37.68
C ILE A 124 26.97 -14.87 36.39
N LEU A 125 26.68 -16.10 35.98
CA LEU A 125 27.21 -16.67 34.74
C LEU A 125 26.73 -15.92 33.48
N SER A 126 25.47 -15.48 33.46
CA SER A 126 24.92 -14.71 32.33
C SER A 126 25.61 -13.36 32.19
N LEU A 127 25.86 -12.66 33.30
CA LEU A 127 26.54 -11.37 33.34
C LEU A 127 28.02 -11.47 32.95
N LEU A 128 28.67 -12.59 33.25
CA LEU A 128 30.09 -12.80 32.95
C LEU A 128 30.37 -13.33 31.54
N PHE A 129 29.46 -14.13 30.97
CA PHE A 129 29.78 -14.94 29.78
C PHE A 129 28.84 -14.77 28.57
N ILE A 130 27.63 -14.20 28.72
CA ILE A 130 26.73 -13.92 27.60
C ILE A 130 27.01 -12.49 27.07
N PRO A 131 27.46 -12.33 25.82
CA PRO A 131 27.65 -11.00 25.22
C PRO A 131 26.32 -10.26 25.10
N LYS A 132 26.33 -8.93 25.27
CA LYS A 132 25.12 -8.10 25.07
C LYS A 132 24.62 -8.26 23.63
N ALA A 133 23.31 -8.31 23.43
CA ALA A 133 22.69 -8.47 22.10
C ALA A 133 23.21 -7.45 21.05
N SER A 134 23.61 -6.26 21.51
CA SER A 134 24.25 -5.22 20.70
C SER A 134 25.58 -5.63 20.06
N GLU A 135 26.31 -6.60 20.62
CA GLU A 135 27.62 -7.04 20.14
C GLU A 135 27.54 -8.08 19.00
N VAL A 136 26.38 -8.71 18.79
CA VAL A 136 26.23 -9.84 17.85
C VAL A 136 25.55 -9.45 16.54
N GLU A 137 24.64 -8.46 16.55
CA GLU A 137 23.86 -8.10 15.34
C GLU A 137 24.59 -7.15 14.37
N ASN A 138 25.54 -6.33 14.86
CA ASN A 138 26.49 -5.57 14.05
C ASN A 138 27.40 -4.74 14.97
N PRO A 139 28.75 -4.89 14.94
CA PRO A 139 29.65 -4.07 15.76
C PRO A 139 29.52 -2.55 15.50
N LYS A 140 29.00 -2.17 14.31
CA LYS A 140 28.77 -0.78 13.90
C LYS A 140 27.45 -0.16 14.38
N LEU A 141 26.48 -0.96 14.81
CA LEU A 141 25.15 -0.46 15.24
C LEU A 141 25.10 -0.20 16.76
N ALA A 142 26.01 -0.82 17.51
CA ALA A 142 26.06 -0.79 18.97
C ALA A 142 26.41 0.60 19.57
N GLU A 143 27.09 1.48 18.81
CA GLU A 143 27.42 2.83 19.28
C GLU A 143 26.22 3.80 19.27
N THR A 144 25.10 3.44 18.65
CA THR A 144 23.96 4.34 18.40
C THR A 144 22.76 4.16 19.34
N ILE A 145 22.77 3.19 20.25
CA ILE A 145 21.56 2.83 21.01
C ILE A 145 21.40 3.73 22.24
N ARG A 146 20.46 4.69 22.15
CA ARG A 146 19.98 5.49 23.29
C ARG A 146 19.27 4.60 24.33
N PRO A 147 19.31 4.94 25.63
CA PRO A 147 18.54 4.24 26.64
C PRO A 147 17.03 4.40 26.36
N ARG A 148 16.32 3.26 26.27
CA ARG A 148 14.88 3.22 25.98
C ARG A 148 14.08 3.87 27.11
N THR A 149 13.09 4.67 26.73
CA THR A 149 12.16 5.35 27.65
C THR A 149 11.19 4.33 28.26
N ALA A 150 10.67 4.57 29.46
CA ALA A 150 9.74 3.65 30.13
C ALA A 150 8.50 3.28 29.28
N GLN A 151 8.05 4.21 28.42
CA GLN A 151 6.94 3.99 27.48
C GLN A 151 7.30 3.08 26.30
N GLU A 152 8.55 3.14 25.80
CA GLU A 152 9.05 2.23 24.75
C GLU A 152 9.25 0.82 25.31
N ILE A 153 9.69 0.72 26.57
CA ILE A 153 9.74 -0.55 27.29
C ILE A 153 8.32 -1.12 27.38
N LEU A 154 7.32 -0.31 27.76
CA LEU A 154 5.91 -0.74 27.81
C LEU A 154 5.38 -1.21 26.44
N ARG A 155 5.72 -0.51 25.35
CA ARG A 155 5.33 -0.90 23.98
C ARG A 155 5.97 -2.21 23.53
N THR A 156 7.18 -2.51 24.01
CA THR A 156 7.87 -3.79 23.75
C THR A 156 7.12 -4.99 24.37
N PHE A 157 6.23 -4.76 25.35
CA PHE A 157 5.40 -5.79 25.98
C PHE A 157 4.08 -6.06 25.24
N ASN A 158 3.79 -5.45 24.07
CA ASN A 158 2.56 -5.74 23.33
C ASN A 158 2.57 -7.20 22.80
N PRO A 159 1.67 -8.09 23.26
CA PRO A 159 1.66 -9.50 22.85
C PRO A 159 0.99 -9.74 21.49
N MET A 160 0.37 -8.73 20.86
CA MET A 160 -0.43 -8.92 19.63
C MET A 160 0.39 -9.44 18.46
N HIS A 161 1.69 -9.10 18.37
CA HIS A 161 2.59 -9.61 17.35
C HIS A 161 2.73 -11.16 17.36
N VAL A 162 2.51 -11.79 18.53
CA VAL A 162 2.46 -13.25 18.70
C VAL A 162 1.13 -13.81 18.20
N PHE A 163 0.01 -13.19 18.59
CA PHE A 163 -1.34 -13.66 18.24
C PHE A 163 -1.67 -13.46 16.76
N CYS A 164 -1.13 -12.43 16.10
CA CYS A 164 -1.26 -12.21 14.66
C CYS A 164 -0.73 -13.38 13.82
N GLN A 165 0.26 -14.12 14.33
CA GLN A 165 0.80 -15.30 13.63
C GLN A 165 -0.22 -16.45 13.55
N PHE A 166 -1.29 -16.43 14.36
CA PHE A 166 -2.35 -17.44 14.33
C PHE A 166 -3.33 -17.25 13.16
N LYS A 167 -3.30 -16.11 12.45
CA LYS A 167 -4.04 -15.89 11.20
C LYS A 167 -3.66 -16.92 10.14
N TYR A 168 -2.41 -17.40 10.14
CA TYR A 168 -1.90 -18.37 9.18
C TYR A 168 -2.29 -19.80 9.56
N PRO A 169 -3.09 -20.51 8.74
CA PRO A 169 -3.56 -21.86 9.06
C PRO A 169 -2.41 -22.84 9.31
N LYS A 170 -1.33 -22.76 8.51
CA LYS A 170 -0.16 -23.63 8.66
C LYS A 170 0.55 -23.46 10.02
N VAL A 171 0.52 -22.26 10.60
CA VAL A 171 1.16 -21.95 11.89
C VAL A 171 0.26 -22.38 13.04
N ILE A 172 -1.03 -22.00 13.01
CA ILE A 172 -1.95 -22.37 14.09
C ILE A 172 -2.16 -23.88 14.19
N LEU A 173 -2.25 -24.62 13.08
CA LEU A 173 -2.38 -26.08 13.11
C LEU A 173 -1.12 -26.77 13.69
N ALA A 174 0.08 -26.28 13.36
CA ALA A 174 1.32 -26.81 13.95
C ALA A 174 1.41 -26.48 15.45
N ASN A 175 0.93 -25.31 15.86
CA ASN A 175 0.91 -24.91 17.27
C ASN A 175 -0.11 -25.73 18.08
N ILE A 176 -1.30 -25.99 17.52
CA ILE A 176 -2.31 -26.89 18.13
C ILE A 176 -1.76 -28.32 18.23
N ALA A 177 -1.03 -28.81 17.22
CA ALA A 177 -0.36 -30.11 17.29
C ALA A 177 0.66 -30.16 18.45
N CYS A 178 1.44 -29.09 18.67
CA CYS A 178 2.30 -28.96 19.85
C CYS A 178 1.50 -28.90 21.16
N GLY A 179 0.34 -28.23 21.16
CA GLY A 179 -0.68 -28.25 22.21
C GLY A 179 -1.06 -29.66 22.66
N LEU A 180 -1.50 -30.48 21.72
CA LEU A 180 -1.95 -31.85 21.99
C LEU A 180 -0.82 -32.75 22.51
N LEU A 181 0.39 -32.61 21.97
CA LEU A 181 1.56 -33.27 22.52
C LEU A 181 1.84 -32.80 23.95
N GLY A 182 1.73 -31.49 24.22
CA GLY A 182 1.84 -30.93 25.57
C GLY A 182 0.82 -31.53 26.53
N PHE A 183 -0.44 -31.67 26.11
CA PHE A 183 -1.49 -32.32 26.91
C PHE A 183 -1.10 -33.75 27.28
N ASN A 184 -0.64 -34.56 26.32
CA ASN A 184 -0.18 -35.92 26.60
C ASN A 184 1.01 -35.96 27.56
N GLN A 185 2.03 -35.10 27.33
CA GLN A 185 3.24 -35.01 28.14
C GLN A 185 2.94 -34.75 29.61
N TYR A 186 2.07 -33.79 29.90
CA TYR A 186 1.76 -33.41 31.27
C TYR A 186 0.75 -34.35 31.91
N GLY A 187 -0.07 -35.06 31.12
CA GLY A 187 -0.99 -36.08 31.60
C GLY A 187 -0.30 -37.32 32.16
N ILE A 188 0.78 -37.78 31.52
CA ILE A 188 1.60 -38.86 32.08
C ILE A 188 2.33 -38.38 33.34
N LEU A 189 2.98 -37.21 33.31
CA LEU A 189 3.81 -36.74 34.43
C LEU A 189 2.99 -36.41 35.69
N SER A 190 1.80 -35.81 35.56
CA SER A 190 0.98 -35.44 36.72
C SER A 190 0.32 -36.64 37.41
N SER A 191 0.08 -37.73 36.67
CA SER A 191 -0.72 -38.86 37.15
C SER A 191 0.10 -39.97 37.79
N ILE A 192 1.41 -40.08 37.53
CA ILE A 192 2.27 -41.20 37.97
C ILE A 192 2.07 -41.53 39.46
N ARG A 193 2.18 -40.56 40.38
CA ARG A 193 2.03 -40.88 41.82
C ARG A 193 0.62 -41.31 42.22
N ARG A 194 -0.39 -40.59 41.75
CA ARG A 194 -1.81 -40.86 42.05
C ARG A 194 -2.21 -42.24 41.54
N VAL A 195 -1.61 -42.66 40.43
CA VAL A 195 -1.90 -43.90 39.74
C VAL A 195 -1.09 -45.07 40.28
N ILE A 196 0.22 -44.91 40.46
CA ILE A 196 1.16 -45.98 40.82
C ILE A 196 1.16 -46.24 42.33
N ASN A 197 1.14 -45.21 43.19
CA ASN A 197 1.32 -45.41 44.65
C ASN A 197 0.25 -46.31 45.28
N PRO A 198 -1.07 -46.11 45.02
CA PRO A 198 -2.11 -46.98 45.60
C PRO A 198 -2.13 -48.39 45.00
N ARG A 199 -1.53 -48.60 43.82
CA ARG A 199 -1.56 -49.89 43.10
C ARG A 199 -0.39 -50.80 43.48
N PHE A 200 0.75 -50.19 43.78
CA PHE A 200 2.00 -50.89 44.10
C PHE A 200 2.44 -50.70 45.56
N ASN A 201 1.57 -50.12 46.41
CA ASN A 201 1.81 -49.87 47.83
C ASN A 201 3.11 -49.10 48.12
N LEU A 202 3.41 -48.08 47.31
CA LEU A 202 4.59 -47.24 47.47
C LEU A 202 4.32 -46.18 48.54
N THR A 203 4.98 -46.30 49.69
CA THR A 203 4.82 -45.39 50.83
C THR A 203 5.85 -44.26 50.88
N SER A 204 6.97 -44.39 50.15
CA SER A 204 8.05 -43.40 50.14
C SER A 204 8.02 -42.50 48.88
N PRO A 205 8.14 -41.17 49.03
CA PRO A 205 8.30 -40.23 47.91
C PRO A 205 9.44 -40.61 46.96
N LEU A 206 10.54 -41.15 47.50
CA LEU A 206 11.70 -41.58 46.73
C LEU A 206 11.36 -42.75 45.80
N SER A 207 10.64 -43.76 46.31
CA SER A 207 10.27 -44.95 45.54
C SER A 207 9.33 -44.66 44.37
N SER A 208 8.42 -43.69 44.55
CA SER A 208 7.51 -43.24 43.49
C SER A 208 8.17 -42.25 42.52
N GLY A 209 9.13 -41.45 42.99
CA GLY A 209 9.93 -40.52 42.15
C GLY A 209 10.81 -41.23 41.11
N LEU A 210 11.26 -42.47 41.38
CA LEU A 210 12.06 -43.25 40.43
C LEU A 210 11.31 -43.60 39.13
N PHE A 211 9.97 -43.66 39.15
CA PHE A 211 9.17 -43.95 37.95
C PHE A 211 9.28 -42.85 36.87
N TYR A 212 9.68 -41.63 37.24
CA TYR A 212 9.89 -40.54 36.29
C TYR A 212 11.16 -40.69 35.44
N LEU A 213 12.09 -41.57 35.84
CA LEU A 213 13.30 -41.85 35.07
C LEU A 213 12.98 -42.51 33.72
N ALA A 214 11.91 -43.32 33.67
CA ALA A 214 11.53 -44.04 32.46
C ALA A 214 11.02 -43.12 31.33
N PRO A 215 10.01 -42.27 31.53
CA PRO A 215 9.63 -41.27 30.52
C PRO A 215 10.75 -40.26 30.28
N GLY A 216 11.53 -39.93 31.31
CA GLY A 216 12.68 -39.04 31.19
C GLY A 216 13.79 -39.57 30.27
N ALA A 217 14.13 -40.86 30.36
CA ALA A 217 15.04 -41.53 29.44
C ALA A 217 14.46 -41.59 28.02
N GLY A 218 13.15 -41.83 27.90
CA GLY A 218 12.43 -41.77 26.62
C GLY A 218 12.57 -40.40 25.97
N PHE A 219 12.40 -39.31 26.72
CA PHE A 219 12.55 -37.95 26.22
C PHE A 219 13.93 -37.66 25.62
N LEU A 220 15.00 -38.07 26.33
CA LEU A 220 16.39 -37.86 25.88
C LEU A 220 16.69 -38.61 24.58
N VAL A 221 16.31 -39.89 24.52
CA VAL A 221 16.52 -40.72 23.34
C VAL A 221 15.64 -40.23 22.17
N GLY A 222 14.39 -39.86 22.44
CA GLY A 222 13.46 -39.35 21.44
C GLY A 222 13.92 -38.04 20.80
N SER A 223 14.43 -37.09 21.57
CA SER A 223 14.93 -35.80 21.06
C SER A 223 16.14 -35.98 20.14
N THR A 224 17.12 -36.79 20.56
CA THR A 224 18.35 -37.04 19.80
C THR A 224 18.10 -37.82 18.51
N VAL A 225 17.24 -38.85 18.57
CA VAL A 225 16.88 -39.66 17.40
C VAL A 225 15.96 -38.89 16.46
N GLY A 226 14.92 -38.23 16.98
CA GLY A 226 13.97 -37.44 16.20
C GLY A 226 14.64 -36.31 15.42
N GLY A 227 15.57 -35.58 16.04
CA GLY A 227 16.31 -34.49 15.37
C GLY A 227 17.17 -34.99 14.22
N LYS A 228 17.91 -36.10 14.43
CA LYS A 228 18.71 -36.74 13.38
C LYS A 228 17.85 -37.23 12.21
N ILE A 229 16.70 -37.84 12.50
CA ILE A 229 15.77 -38.30 11.47
C ILE A 229 15.20 -37.11 10.69
N SER A 230 14.83 -36.02 11.37
CA SER A 230 14.37 -34.78 10.73
C SER A 230 15.38 -34.24 9.72
N ASP A 231 16.66 -34.13 10.11
CA ASP A 231 17.72 -33.66 9.21
C ASP A 231 17.94 -34.59 8.01
N VAL A 232 17.90 -35.91 8.22
CA VAL A 232 18.06 -36.90 7.16
C VAL A 232 16.89 -36.83 6.17
N VAL A 233 15.66 -36.67 6.67
CA VAL A 233 14.45 -36.57 5.84
C VAL A 233 14.49 -35.31 4.98
N VAL A 234 14.84 -34.15 5.55
CA VAL A 234 15.00 -32.90 4.79
C VAL A 234 16.06 -33.05 3.72
N LYS A 235 17.25 -33.57 4.05
CA LYS A 235 18.33 -33.80 3.06
C LYS A 235 17.87 -34.75 1.94
N ARG A 236 17.03 -35.74 2.25
CA ARG A 236 16.48 -36.67 1.26
C ARG A 236 15.49 -35.99 0.32
N TYR A 237 14.59 -35.15 0.83
CA TYR A 237 13.62 -34.41 0.01
C TYR A 237 14.26 -33.28 -0.81
N MET A 238 15.26 -32.60 -0.26
CA MET A 238 16.08 -31.62 -1.00
C MET A 238 16.78 -32.27 -2.20
N ARG A 239 17.36 -33.46 -2.04
CA ARG A 239 17.95 -34.21 -3.17
C ARG A 239 16.94 -34.60 -4.24
N LYS A 240 15.69 -34.87 -3.86
CA LYS A 240 14.60 -35.19 -4.81
C LYS A 240 14.10 -33.96 -5.57
N ARG A 241 14.29 -32.76 -5.03
CA ARG A 241 13.82 -31.48 -5.60
C ARG A 241 14.96 -30.57 -6.09
N ASN A 242 16.07 -31.16 -6.55
CA ASN A 242 17.22 -30.43 -7.09
C ASN A 242 17.75 -29.29 -6.20
N GLY A 243 17.75 -29.50 -4.87
CA GLY A 243 18.32 -28.55 -3.91
C GLY A 243 17.33 -27.58 -3.28
N GLN A 244 16.05 -27.56 -3.69
CA GLN A 244 15.03 -26.74 -3.03
C GLN A 244 14.69 -27.28 -1.63
N ARG A 245 14.84 -26.41 -0.62
CA ARG A 245 14.52 -26.71 0.79
C ARG A 245 13.14 -26.16 1.13
N ILE A 246 12.28 -27.02 1.68
CA ILE A 246 10.91 -26.67 2.08
C ILE A 246 10.72 -27.03 3.56
N PRO A 247 10.26 -26.10 4.43
CA PRO A 247 10.08 -26.35 5.87
C PRO A 247 9.19 -27.56 6.19
N GLU A 248 8.16 -27.81 5.38
CA GLU A 248 7.19 -28.90 5.53
C GLU A 248 7.85 -30.30 5.51
N ASP A 249 9.03 -30.45 4.92
CA ASP A 249 9.76 -31.72 4.92
C ASP A 249 10.13 -32.19 6.34
N ARG A 250 10.21 -31.26 7.30
CA ARG A 250 10.42 -31.54 8.74
C ARG A 250 9.27 -32.35 9.34
N LEU A 251 8.03 -32.08 8.93
CA LEU A 251 6.83 -32.73 9.47
C LEU A 251 6.73 -34.21 9.04
N ASN A 252 7.28 -34.55 7.87
CA ASN A 252 7.31 -35.94 7.40
C ASN A 252 8.13 -36.85 8.32
N SER A 253 9.08 -36.29 9.08
CA SER A 253 9.93 -37.07 10.00
C SER A 253 9.21 -37.47 11.29
N SER A 254 8.21 -36.71 11.72
CA SER A 254 7.50 -36.93 13.00
C SER A 254 6.26 -37.84 12.87
N LEU A 255 5.78 -38.11 11.65
CA LEU A 255 4.55 -38.88 11.40
C LEU A 255 4.54 -40.26 12.07
N VAL A 256 5.63 -41.02 11.98
CA VAL A 256 5.72 -42.37 12.58
C VAL A 256 5.62 -42.30 14.11
N SER A 257 6.30 -41.31 14.70
CA SER A 257 6.32 -41.11 16.14
C SER A 257 4.95 -40.69 16.67
N VAL A 258 4.27 -39.76 15.99
CA VAL A 258 2.92 -39.26 16.35
C VAL A 258 1.84 -40.33 16.16
N LEU A 259 1.89 -41.10 15.07
CA LEU A 259 0.78 -41.99 14.70
C LEU A 259 0.88 -43.39 15.29
N ILE A 260 2.09 -43.85 15.60
CA ILE A 260 2.32 -45.25 15.98
C ILE A 260 2.95 -45.32 17.37
N ILE A 261 4.11 -44.69 17.56
CA ILE A 261 4.92 -44.92 18.75
C ILE A 261 4.30 -44.28 20.00
N LEU A 262 3.91 -43.01 19.90
CA LEU A 262 3.27 -42.28 21.00
C LEU A 262 1.94 -42.94 21.43
N PRO A 263 0.97 -43.20 20.52
CA PRO A 263 -0.30 -43.82 20.88
C PRO A 263 -0.16 -45.22 21.50
N LEU A 264 0.80 -46.01 21.00
CA LEU A 264 1.10 -47.34 21.55
C LEU A 264 1.58 -47.23 23.00
N GLY A 265 2.49 -46.30 23.29
CA GLY A 265 2.98 -46.05 24.65
C GLY A 265 1.84 -45.64 25.60
N THR A 266 1.05 -44.64 25.21
CA THR A 266 -0.05 -44.10 26.03
C THR A 266 -1.12 -45.14 26.36
N LEU A 267 -1.55 -45.93 25.38
CA LEU A 267 -2.57 -46.97 25.60
C LEU A 267 -2.03 -48.13 26.43
N LEU A 268 -0.80 -48.57 26.16
CA LEU A 268 -0.16 -49.61 26.96
C LEU A 268 0.01 -49.16 28.41
N TYR A 269 0.37 -47.91 28.66
CA TYR A 269 0.47 -47.36 30.01
C TYR A 269 -0.89 -47.35 30.71
N GLY A 270 -1.93 -46.75 30.10
CA GLY A 270 -3.26 -46.64 30.70
C GLY A 270 -3.91 -47.98 31.05
N TRP A 271 -3.90 -48.92 30.11
CA TRP A 271 -4.59 -50.21 30.26
C TRP A 271 -3.79 -51.24 31.07
N SER A 272 -2.45 -51.22 30.99
CA SER A 272 -1.63 -52.10 31.84
C SER A 272 -1.84 -51.79 33.32
N VAL A 273 -1.93 -50.51 33.64
CA VAL A 273 -2.17 -50.03 34.99
C VAL A 273 -3.61 -50.26 35.45
N TYR A 274 -4.59 -50.17 34.55
CA TYR A 274 -6.00 -50.44 34.86
C TYR A 274 -6.23 -51.93 35.20
N HIS A 275 -5.70 -52.84 34.38
CA HIS A 275 -5.86 -54.28 34.56
C HIS A 275 -4.77 -54.96 35.42
N ARG A 276 -3.81 -54.19 35.94
CA ARG A 276 -2.64 -54.69 36.69
C ARG A 276 -1.81 -55.73 35.91
N LEU A 277 -1.68 -55.54 34.60
CA LEU A 277 -0.96 -56.44 33.70
C LEU A 277 0.55 -56.17 33.76
N GLY A 278 1.37 -57.23 33.78
CA GLY A 278 2.83 -57.13 33.63
C GLY A 278 3.61 -56.52 34.80
N GLY A 279 3.01 -56.40 35.99
CA GLY A 279 3.67 -55.88 37.19
C GLY A 279 4.14 -54.43 37.04
N MET A 280 5.21 -54.04 37.75
CA MET A 280 5.79 -52.69 37.62
C MET A 280 6.54 -52.47 36.30
N ALA A 281 7.02 -53.54 35.66
CA ALA A 281 7.87 -53.45 34.46
C ALA A 281 7.11 -52.93 33.23
N LEU A 282 5.88 -53.40 33.00
CA LEU A 282 5.10 -53.02 31.82
C LEU A 282 4.72 -51.52 31.80
N PRO A 283 4.27 -50.89 32.92
CA PRO A 283 4.09 -49.44 33.00
C PRO A 283 5.38 -48.63 32.82
N ILE A 284 6.52 -49.14 33.28
CA ILE A 284 7.83 -48.47 33.12
C ILE A 284 8.25 -48.46 31.65
N ILE A 285 8.14 -49.60 30.97
CA ILE A 285 8.49 -49.72 29.55
C ILE A 285 7.54 -48.89 28.68
N SER A 286 6.24 -48.92 28.97
CA SER A 286 5.26 -48.12 28.22
C SER A 286 5.48 -46.62 28.41
N ALA A 287 5.80 -46.16 29.62
CA ALA A 287 6.15 -44.77 29.89
C ALA A 287 7.43 -44.32 29.13
N PHE A 288 8.41 -45.21 28.97
CA PHE A 288 9.59 -44.93 28.13
C PHE A 288 9.20 -44.79 26.65
N ILE A 289 8.39 -45.72 26.11
CA ILE A 289 7.94 -45.70 24.71
C ILE A 289 7.11 -44.44 24.42
N GLU A 290 6.20 -44.10 25.33
CA GLU A 290 5.41 -42.87 25.29
C GLU A 290 6.33 -41.65 25.28
N GLY A 291 7.30 -41.58 26.20
CA GLY A 291 8.27 -40.49 26.25
C GLY A 291 9.11 -40.36 24.98
N PHE A 292 9.57 -41.46 24.41
CA PHE A 292 10.30 -41.47 23.14
C PHE A 292 9.45 -40.94 21.98
N GLY A 293 8.24 -41.48 21.82
CA GLY A 293 7.33 -41.07 20.74
C GLY A 293 6.97 -39.59 20.84
N LEU A 294 6.76 -39.10 22.06
CA LEU A 294 6.47 -37.70 22.34
C LEU A 294 7.61 -36.76 21.90
N MET A 295 8.84 -36.98 22.37
CA MET A 295 9.94 -36.06 22.07
C MET A 295 10.45 -36.17 20.64
N ALA A 296 10.37 -37.35 20.02
CA ALA A 296 10.65 -37.49 18.60
C ALA A 296 9.66 -36.67 17.74
N SER A 297 8.41 -36.58 18.19
CA SER A 297 7.38 -35.75 17.54
C SER A 297 7.63 -34.25 17.71
N PHE A 298 7.99 -33.82 18.93
CA PHE A 298 8.36 -32.42 19.20
C PHE A 298 9.57 -31.96 18.39
N SER A 299 10.55 -32.82 18.12
CA SER A 299 11.76 -32.44 17.39
C SER A 299 11.46 -31.93 15.97
N GLY A 300 10.58 -32.63 15.23
CA GLY A 300 10.14 -32.22 13.89
C GLY A 300 9.25 -30.97 13.89
N LEU A 301 8.32 -30.87 14.85
CA LEU A 301 7.41 -29.73 14.97
C LEU A 301 8.12 -28.44 15.43
N ASN A 302 9.07 -28.54 16.38
CA ASN A 302 9.85 -27.40 16.86
C ASN A 302 10.71 -26.81 15.73
N THR A 303 11.33 -27.66 14.93
CA THR A 303 12.14 -27.23 13.79
C THR A 303 11.29 -26.66 12.66
N TYR A 304 10.12 -27.23 12.38
CA TYR A 304 9.14 -26.65 11.46
C TYR A 304 8.68 -25.25 11.89
N ALA A 305 8.29 -25.07 13.16
CA ALA A 305 7.83 -23.77 13.67
C ALA A 305 8.92 -22.68 13.59
N ALA A 306 10.19 -23.05 13.67
CA ALA A 306 11.31 -22.12 13.51
C ALA A 306 11.66 -21.80 12.05
N GLU A 307 11.26 -22.65 11.09
CA GLU A 307 11.61 -22.55 9.66
C GLU A 307 10.45 -22.04 8.79
N VAL A 308 9.18 -22.18 9.22
CA VAL A 308 8.00 -21.83 8.41
C VAL A 308 7.88 -20.33 8.10
N ARG A 309 8.33 -19.46 9.00
CA ARG A 309 8.41 -17.99 8.79
C ARG A 309 9.70 -17.43 9.41
N PRO A 310 10.82 -17.37 8.66
CA PRO A 310 12.11 -16.93 9.19
C PRO A 310 12.09 -15.50 9.77
N ALA A 311 11.43 -14.56 9.10
CA ALA A 311 11.34 -13.15 9.52
C ALA A 311 10.61 -12.94 10.86
N HIS A 312 9.69 -13.84 11.21
CA HIS A 312 8.86 -13.76 12.42
C HIS A 312 9.11 -14.93 13.38
N ARG A 313 10.30 -15.57 13.31
CA ARG A 313 10.58 -16.85 14.01
C ARG A 313 10.30 -16.76 15.51
N THR A 314 10.65 -15.64 16.14
CA THR A 314 10.48 -15.43 17.58
C THR A 314 9.00 -15.39 17.95
N ALA A 315 8.16 -14.73 17.16
CA ALA A 315 6.72 -14.65 17.38
C ALA A 315 6.04 -16.01 17.17
N VAL A 316 6.39 -16.74 16.11
CA VAL A 316 5.85 -18.08 15.82
C VAL A 316 6.22 -19.08 16.93
N ILE A 317 7.48 -19.08 17.37
CA ILE A 317 7.95 -19.95 18.47
C ILE A 317 7.28 -19.56 19.79
N THR A 318 7.08 -18.26 20.05
CA THR A 318 6.39 -17.79 21.26
C THR A 318 4.93 -18.24 21.25
N GLY A 319 4.22 -18.08 20.13
CA GLY A 319 2.83 -18.51 19.97
C GLY A 319 2.65 -20.02 20.09
N LYS A 320 3.61 -20.80 19.57
CA LYS A 320 3.70 -22.24 19.80
C LYS A 320 3.73 -22.57 21.29
N TYR A 321 4.60 -21.91 22.05
CA TYR A 321 4.72 -22.18 23.48
C TYR A 321 3.46 -21.75 24.24
N VAL A 322 2.85 -20.61 23.92
CA VAL A 322 1.55 -20.21 24.50
C VAL A 322 0.53 -21.36 24.38
N ILE A 323 0.31 -21.89 23.17
CA ILE A 323 -0.66 -22.98 22.94
C ILE A 323 -0.22 -24.28 23.61
N GLN A 324 1.05 -24.66 23.48
CA GLN A 324 1.61 -25.89 24.07
C GLN A 324 1.38 -25.98 25.57
N TYR A 325 1.65 -24.90 26.29
CA TYR A 325 1.60 -24.89 27.75
C TYR A 325 0.20 -24.59 28.30
N SER A 326 -0.66 -23.89 27.56
CA SER A 326 -2.10 -23.84 27.87
C SER A 326 -2.72 -25.24 27.88
N PHE A 327 -2.38 -26.08 26.90
CA PHE A 327 -2.83 -27.47 26.86
C PHE A 327 -2.19 -28.32 27.97
N GLY A 328 -0.92 -28.04 28.31
CA GLY A 328 -0.28 -28.64 29.49
C GLY A 328 -1.01 -28.32 30.80
N ALA A 329 -1.36 -27.06 31.02
CA ALA A 329 -2.13 -26.62 32.19
C ALA A 329 -3.51 -27.30 32.25
N MET A 330 -4.20 -27.38 31.11
CA MET A 330 -5.47 -28.11 30.98
C MET A 330 -5.32 -29.59 31.35
N SER A 331 -4.21 -30.23 30.94
CA SER A 331 -3.94 -31.63 31.29
C SER A 331 -3.70 -31.82 32.79
N VAL A 332 -2.86 -30.99 33.42
CA VAL A 332 -2.57 -31.13 34.86
C VAL A 332 -3.82 -30.92 35.70
N GLY A 333 -4.63 -29.91 35.37
CA GLY A 333 -5.89 -29.65 36.08
C GLY A 333 -6.96 -30.71 35.83
N GLY A 334 -7.03 -31.28 34.62
CA GLY A 334 -8.10 -32.17 34.19
C GLY A 334 -7.85 -33.66 34.39
N VAL A 335 -6.61 -34.14 34.31
CA VAL A 335 -6.32 -35.58 34.27
C VAL A 335 -6.58 -36.28 35.60
N VAL A 336 -6.26 -35.65 36.74
CA VAL A 336 -6.53 -36.26 38.06
C VAL A 336 -8.04 -36.41 38.31
N PRO A 337 -8.89 -35.37 38.14
CA PRO A 337 -10.34 -35.53 38.21
C PRO A 337 -10.90 -36.55 37.21
N MET A 338 -10.35 -36.60 35.99
CA MET A 338 -10.76 -37.58 34.98
C MET A 338 -10.43 -39.02 35.41
N ILE A 339 -9.26 -39.24 36.01
CA ILE A 339 -8.88 -40.54 36.56
C ILE A 339 -9.83 -40.95 37.70
N ASP A 340 -10.18 -40.03 38.59
CA ASP A 340 -11.07 -40.31 39.72
C ASP A 340 -12.52 -40.59 39.25
N GLY A 341 -12.98 -39.98 38.16
CA GLY A 341 -14.34 -40.15 37.63
C GLY A 341 -14.55 -41.37 36.72
N ILE A 342 -13.67 -41.59 35.73
CA ILE A 342 -13.85 -42.64 34.69
C ILE A 342 -12.80 -43.76 34.75
N GLY A 343 -11.84 -43.67 35.67
CA GLY A 343 -10.78 -44.65 35.84
C GLY A 343 -9.60 -44.46 34.88
N VAL A 344 -8.44 -45.02 35.25
CA VAL A 344 -7.16 -44.77 34.58
C VAL A 344 -7.14 -45.23 33.11
N GLY A 345 -7.72 -46.40 32.79
CA GLY A 345 -7.74 -46.92 31.41
C GLY A 345 -8.51 -46.02 30.46
N TRP A 346 -9.70 -45.58 30.85
CA TRP A 346 -10.52 -44.67 30.05
C TRP A 346 -9.95 -43.24 30.01
N ALA A 347 -9.40 -42.74 31.11
CA ALA A 347 -8.70 -41.45 31.14
C ALA A 347 -7.55 -41.41 30.13
N PHE A 348 -6.70 -42.44 30.08
CA PHE A 348 -5.61 -42.54 29.11
C PHE A 348 -6.08 -42.86 27.69
N THR A 349 -7.27 -43.46 27.52
CA THR A 349 -7.93 -43.60 26.21
C THR A 349 -8.46 -42.25 25.71
N VAL A 350 -8.94 -41.37 26.59
CA VAL A 350 -9.32 -40.00 26.26
C VAL A 350 -8.09 -39.16 25.92
N ILE A 351 -7.01 -39.25 26.70
CA ILE A 351 -5.71 -38.62 26.39
C ILE A 351 -5.20 -39.10 25.03
N PHE A 352 -5.30 -40.40 24.74
CA PHE A 352 -5.02 -40.98 23.43
C PHE A 352 -5.90 -40.40 22.31
N ARG A 353 -7.21 -40.21 22.56
CA ARG A 353 -8.14 -39.70 21.54
C ARG A 353 -7.94 -38.20 21.27
N PHE A 354 -7.59 -37.43 22.30
CA PHE A 354 -7.09 -36.05 22.16
C PHE A 354 -5.76 -36.02 21.40
N GLY A 355 -4.84 -36.96 21.67
CA GLY A 355 -3.57 -37.11 20.96
C GLY A 355 -3.68 -37.66 19.53
N LYS A 356 -4.80 -38.28 19.14
CA LYS A 356 -5.05 -38.78 17.77
C LYS A 356 -5.36 -37.62 16.83
N THR A 357 -4.31 -36.96 16.39
CA THR A 357 -4.27 -35.99 15.30
C THR A 357 -4.50 -36.67 13.92
N PHE A 358 -5.41 -37.64 13.79
CA PHE A 358 -5.64 -38.38 12.54
C PHE A 358 -6.55 -37.64 11.55
N GLU A 359 -7.41 -36.74 12.02
CA GLU A 359 -8.22 -35.88 11.16
C GLU A 359 -7.42 -34.62 10.81
N MET A 360 -6.85 -33.91 11.78
CA MET A 360 -6.13 -32.67 11.51
C MET A 360 -4.78 -32.83 10.74
N TYR A 361 -3.95 -33.87 10.95
CA TYR A 361 -2.75 -34.07 10.10
C TYR A 361 -3.09 -34.55 8.70
N ARG A 362 -4.12 -35.40 8.56
CA ARG A 362 -4.63 -35.82 7.26
C ARG A 362 -5.27 -34.64 6.53
N ASP A 363 -5.93 -33.73 7.24
CA ASP A 363 -6.49 -32.51 6.68
C ASP A 363 -5.38 -31.51 6.37
N VAL A 364 -4.28 -31.40 7.11
CA VAL A 364 -3.09 -30.62 6.69
C VAL A 364 -2.43 -31.19 5.43
N LEU A 365 -2.32 -32.51 5.31
CA LEU A 365 -1.78 -33.20 4.12
C LEU A 365 -2.77 -33.22 2.92
N LEU A 366 -4.08 -33.29 3.17
CA LEU A 366 -5.11 -33.26 2.13
C LEU A 366 -5.41 -31.84 1.70
N LEU A 367 -5.46 -30.86 2.61
CA LEU A 367 -5.58 -29.43 2.27
C LEU A 367 -4.36 -28.97 1.49
N THR A 368 -3.14 -29.44 1.76
CA THR A 368 -1.98 -29.13 0.89
C THR A 368 -2.06 -29.74 -0.51
N SER A 369 -2.82 -30.83 -0.71
CA SER A 369 -3.09 -31.41 -2.04
C SER A 369 -4.36 -30.88 -2.72
N LEU A 370 -5.34 -30.41 -1.95
CA LEU A 370 -6.63 -29.88 -2.42
C LEU A 370 -6.57 -28.36 -2.65
N PHE A 371 -5.71 -27.61 -1.93
CA PHE A 371 -5.49 -26.18 -2.19
C PHE A 371 -4.70 -25.87 -3.47
N SER A 372 -4.13 -26.88 -4.13
CA SER A 372 -3.67 -26.71 -5.53
C SER A 372 -4.82 -26.77 -6.54
N PHE A 373 -6.05 -27.11 -6.13
CA PHE A 373 -7.20 -27.26 -7.04
C PHE A 373 -8.48 -26.52 -6.61
N THR A 374 -8.60 -26.04 -5.37
CA THR A 374 -9.83 -25.36 -4.88
C THR A 374 -9.67 -23.88 -4.51
N LEU A 375 -8.63 -23.19 -4.98
CA LEU A 375 -8.58 -21.71 -4.99
C LEU A 375 -9.12 -21.09 -6.29
N ALA A 376 -9.73 -21.89 -7.18
CA ALA A 376 -10.28 -21.37 -8.44
C ALA A 376 -11.75 -20.89 -8.36
N GLN A 377 -12.40 -20.93 -7.19
CA GLN A 377 -13.76 -20.40 -7.02
C GLN A 377 -13.98 -19.77 -5.63
N GLY A 378 -13.14 -18.80 -5.27
CA GLY A 378 -13.64 -17.60 -4.58
C GLY A 378 -13.92 -16.57 -5.68
N GLY A 379 -14.97 -15.77 -5.57
CA GLY A 379 -15.09 -14.60 -6.44
C GLY A 379 -13.79 -13.81 -6.37
N ALA A 380 -13.22 -13.45 -7.53
CA ALA A 380 -11.99 -12.67 -7.57
C ALA A 380 -12.18 -11.42 -6.70
N ASP A 381 -11.18 -11.10 -5.88
CA ASP A 381 -11.16 -9.84 -5.14
C ASP A 381 -11.37 -8.69 -6.13
N PRO A 382 -12.28 -7.73 -5.84
CA PRO A 382 -12.65 -6.70 -6.82
C PRO A 382 -11.49 -5.75 -7.16
N TYR A 383 -10.51 -5.61 -6.26
CA TYR A 383 -9.36 -4.73 -6.43
C TYR A 383 -8.13 -5.44 -6.98
N ALA A 384 -7.88 -6.70 -6.57
CA ALA A 384 -6.69 -7.43 -6.97
C ALA A 384 -6.62 -7.69 -8.50
N PRO A 385 -5.48 -7.47 -9.16
CA PRO A 385 -5.27 -7.83 -10.56
C PRO A 385 -5.31 -9.35 -10.76
N VAL A 386 -5.72 -9.78 -11.95
CA VAL A 386 -5.87 -11.20 -12.28
C VAL A 386 -4.99 -11.60 -13.46
N TYR A 387 -4.42 -12.80 -13.37
CA TYR A 387 -3.67 -13.40 -14.47
C TYR A 387 -4.62 -13.99 -15.53
N THR A 388 -4.29 -13.77 -16.79
CA THR A 388 -5.06 -14.22 -17.97
C THR A 388 -4.13 -14.63 -19.10
N THR A 389 -4.67 -15.19 -20.18
CA THR A 389 -3.88 -15.56 -21.35
C THR A 389 -3.48 -14.33 -22.17
N CYS A 390 -2.19 -14.21 -22.50
CA CYS A 390 -1.70 -13.11 -23.33
C CYS A 390 -2.23 -13.17 -24.78
N PRO A 391 -2.66 -12.05 -25.35
CA PRO A 391 -2.85 -11.93 -26.80
C PRO A 391 -1.52 -12.13 -27.53
N SER A 392 -1.54 -12.90 -28.63
CA SER A 392 -0.35 -13.10 -29.47
C SER A 392 0.20 -11.81 -30.10
N SER A 393 -0.63 -10.76 -30.17
CA SER A 393 -0.31 -9.44 -30.69
C SER A 393 0.30 -8.49 -29.65
N LEU A 394 0.31 -8.83 -28.35
CA LEU A 394 0.77 -7.91 -27.31
C LEU A 394 2.27 -7.63 -27.45
N LYS A 395 2.59 -6.37 -27.73
CA LYS A 395 3.94 -5.84 -27.87
C LYS A 395 3.93 -4.35 -27.50
N ILE A 396 5.10 -3.83 -27.15
CA ILE A 396 5.28 -2.39 -26.98
C ILE A 396 5.25 -1.70 -28.36
N ARG A 397 4.55 -0.56 -28.43
CA ARG A 397 4.50 0.33 -29.60
C ARG A 397 5.50 1.48 -29.41
N LYS A 398 6.26 1.83 -30.45
CA LYS A 398 7.13 3.02 -30.39
C LYS A 398 6.27 4.28 -30.48
N ALA A 399 6.61 5.31 -29.70
CA ALA A 399 5.95 6.61 -29.81
C ALA A 399 6.14 7.21 -31.22
N SER A 400 7.29 7.00 -31.85
CA SER A 400 7.59 7.47 -33.21
C SER A 400 6.79 6.80 -34.33
N ASP A 401 6.09 5.70 -34.04
CA ASP A 401 5.18 5.08 -35.00
C ASP A 401 3.86 5.87 -35.14
N GLY A 402 3.62 6.90 -34.33
CA GLY A 402 2.42 7.74 -34.37
C GLY A 402 1.39 7.35 -33.32
N LEU A 403 0.11 7.55 -33.64
CA LEU A 403 -1.01 7.10 -32.79
C LEU A 403 -1.22 5.59 -32.94
N SER A 404 -1.78 4.93 -31.92
CA SER A 404 -2.23 3.54 -32.06
C SER A 404 -3.36 3.40 -33.06
N ASP A 405 -3.56 2.17 -33.54
CA ASP A 405 -4.68 1.83 -34.42
C ASP A 405 -6.02 2.08 -33.70
N GLU A 406 -6.08 1.81 -32.39
CA GLU A 406 -7.24 2.05 -31.54
C GLU A 406 -7.56 3.55 -31.41
N GLU A 407 -6.56 4.40 -31.10
CA GLU A 407 -6.77 5.85 -31.02
C GLU A 407 -7.16 6.42 -32.41
N SER A 408 -6.50 5.95 -33.48
CA SER A 408 -6.79 6.39 -34.86
C SER A 408 -8.21 6.02 -35.30
N SER A 409 -8.64 4.78 -35.07
CA SER A 409 -9.99 4.32 -35.39
C SER A 409 -11.05 5.04 -34.55
N TRP A 410 -10.76 5.28 -33.27
CA TRP A 410 -11.65 6.03 -32.40
C TRP A 410 -11.80 7.49 -32.84
N ARG A 411 -10.72 8.13 -33.30
CA ARG A 411 -10.77 9.50 -33.85
C ARG A 411 -11.67 9.61 -35.08
N GLU A 412 -11.61 8.63 -35.99
CA GLU A 412 -12.52 8.60 -37.15
C GLU A 412 -13.98 8.48 -36.72
N GLN A 413 -14.26 7.64 -35.71
CA GLN A 413 -15.60 7.49 -35.16
C GLN A 413 -16.08 8.78 -34.48
N ARG A 414 -15.22 9.44 -33.69
CA ARG A 414 -15.51 10.72 -33.05
C ARG A 414 -15.74 11.84 -34.08
N ALA A 415 -14.95 11.91 -35.13
CA ALA A 415 -15.10 12.91 -36.19
C ALA A 415 -16.51 12.88 -36.81
N LYS A 416 -17.11 11.69 -36.98
CA LYS A 416 -18.49 11.53 -37.48
C LYS A 416 -19.52 12.15 -36.54
N GLN A 417 -19.34 11.99 -35.21
CA GLN A 417 -20.21 12.60 -34.20
C GLN A 417 -19.97 14.11 -34.08
N MET A 418 -18.74 14.58 -34.29
CA MET A 418 -18.39 15.99 -34.18
C MET A 418 -19.01 16.86 -35.28
N ILE A 419 -19.16 16.37 -36.51
CA ILE A 419 -19.69 17.16 -37.64
C ILE A 419 -21.08 17.78 -37.34
N PRO A 420 -22.11 17.00 -36.96
CA PRO A 420 -23.42 17.58 -36.65
C PRO A 420 -23.38 18.49 -35.41
N ASN A 421 -22.63 18.11 -34.37
CA ASN A 421 -22.45 18.94 -33.17
C ASN A 421 -21.77 20.28 -33.48
N LEU A 422 -20.79 20.28 -34.39
CA LEU A 422 -20.10 21.48 -34.85
C LEU A 422 -21.05 22.39 -35.61
N GLN A 423 -21.91 21.85 -36.46
CA GLN A 423 -22.91 22.63 -37.17
C GLN A 423 -23.84 23.36 -36.19
N ASP A 424 -24.32 22.66 -35.16
CA ASP A 424 -25.25 23.24 -34.18
C ASP A 424 -24.54 24.27 -33.29
N TYR A 425 -23.31 24.00 -32.87
CA TYR A 425 -22.50 24.95 -32.11
C TYR A 425 -22.23 26.24 -32.90
N LEU A 426 -21.88 26.14 -34.18
CA LEU A 426 -21.59 27.31 -35.02
C LEU A 426 -22.84 28.17 -35.27
N LYS A 427 -24.02 27.55 -35.43
CA LYS A 427 -25.29 28.27 -35.50
C LYS A 427 -25.59 29.00 -34.19
N LEU A 428 -25.30 28.36 -33.05
CA LEU A 428 -25.51 28.95 -31.73
C LEU A 428 -24.57 30.14 -31.47
N ALA A 429 -23.30 30.01 -31.81
CA ALA A 429 -22.28 31.04 -31.65
C ALA A 429 -22.55 32.28 -32.52
N ASN A 430 -23.24 32.11 -33.65
CA ASN A 430 -23.73 33.16 -34.54
C ASN A 430 -22.62 34.12 -35.04
N ILE A 431 -21.65 33.56 -35.77
CA ILE A 431 -20.60 34.35 -36.45
C ILE A 431 -21.24 35.06 -37.67
N SER A 432 -21.25 36.38 -37.63
CA SER A 432 -22.06 37.27 -38.50
C SER A 432 -21.77 37.14 -40.00
N ASP A 433 -20.53 36.90 -40.39
CA ASP A 433 -20.05 36.85 -41.78
C ASP A 433 -19.62 35.44 -42.22
N PHE A 434 -20.09 34.40 -41.52
CA PHE A 434 -19.71 33.02 -41.77
C PHE A 434 -20.87 32.13 -42.23
N ASN A 435 -20.71 31.48 -43.38
CA ASN A 435 -21.71 30.54 -43.90
C ASN A 435 -21.47 29.11 -43.38
N VAL A 436 -22.14 28.78 -42.27
CA VAL A 436 -22.03 27.46 -41.60
C VAL A 436 -22.36 26.31 -42.56
N THR A 437 -23.43 26.41 -43.37
CA THR A 437 -23.84 25.33 -44.27
C THR A 437 -22.79 25.03 -45.32
N ASN A 438 -22.19 26.07 -45.92
CA ASN A 438 -21.11 25.90 -46.90
C ASN A 438 -19.87 25.27 -46.27
N TYR A 439 -19.49 25.70 -45.07
CA TYR A 439 -18.38 25.13 -44.32
C TYR A 439 -18.60 23.65 -44.01
N ILE A 440 -19.76 23.28 -43.46
CA ILE A 440 -20.08 21.88 -43.11
C ILE A 440 -20.13 20.99 -44.36
N ASN A 441 -20.65 21.49 -45.49
CA ASN A 441 -20.67 20.72 -46.75
C ASN A 441 -19.27 20.42 -47.31
N LYS A 442 -18.27 21.26 -47.00
CA LYS A 442 -16.87 21.05 -47.40
C LYS A 442 -16.11 20.15 -46.43
N LEU A 443 -16.58 20.02 -45.19
CA LEU A 443 -15.87 19.35 -44.10
C LEU A 443 -15.89 17.82 -44.28
N LYS A 444 -14.70 17.21 -44.30
CA LYS A 444 -14.53 15.75 -44.20
C LYS A 444 -14.07 15.36 -42.80
N THR A 445 -14.10 14.07 -42.48
CA THR A 445 -13.64 13.54 -41.19
C THR A 445 -12.21 13.97 -40.83
N ASP A 446 -11.32 14.03 -41.81
CA ASP A 446 -9.92 14.41 -41.63
C ASP A 446 -9.72 15.92 -41.44
N ASP A 447 -10.72 16.72 -41.81
CA ASP A 447 -10.69 18.17 -41.75
C ASP A 447 -11.29 18.72 -40.44
N VAL A 448 -12.03 17.89 -39.69
CA VAL A 448 -12.69 18.25 -38.42
C VAL A 448 -11.69 18.88 -37.44
N PRO A 449 -12.06 19.96 -36.74
CA PRO A 449 -11.17 20.59 -35.76
C PRO A 449 -10.82 19.65 -34.61
N ILE A 450 -9.57 19.64 -34.18
CA ILE A 450 -9.09 18.81 -33.08
C ILE A 450 -8.84 19.71 -31.86
N VAL A 451 -9.72 19.63 -30.88
CA VAL A 451 -9.70 20.49 -29.68
C VAL A 451 -9.31 19.68 -28.45
N GLY A 452 -8.42 20.21 -27.61
CA GLY A 452 -8.06 19.64 -26.31
C GLY A 452 -8.53 20.51 -25.15
N LEU A 453 -8.92 19.90 -24.03
CA LEU A 453 -9.12 20.57 -22.74
C LEU A 453 -8.11 20.03 -21.73
N SER A 454 -7.31 20.91 -21.15
CA SER A 454 -6.37 20.61 -20.07
C SER A 454 -6.89 21.19 -18.77
N VAL A 455 -6.99 20.36 -17.72
CA VAL A 455 -7.35 20.77 -16.36
C VAL A 455 -6.14 20.58 -15.46
N SER A 456 -5.69 21.68 -14.85
CA SER A 456 -4.45 21.69 -14.06
C SER A 456 -4.55 20.87 -12.76
N GLY A 457 -3.39 20.66 -12.13
CA GLY A 457 -3.32 20.34 -10.72
C GLY A 457 -3.79 21.49 -9.82
N GLY A 458 -3.99 21.20 -8.55
CA GLY A 458 -4.61 22.14 -7.58
C GLY A 458 -5.64 21.48 -6.64
N GLY A 459 -5.54 20.16 -6.44
CA GLY A 459 -6.45 19.41 -5.57
C GLY A 459 -7.93 19.52 -5.96
N THR A 460 -8.81 19.34 -4.98
CA THR A 460 -10.27 19.36 -5.18
C THR A 460 -10.78 20.63 -5.84
N GLN A 461 -10.16 21.77 -5.55
CA GLN A 461 -10.49 23.09 -6.09
C GLN A 461 -10.33 23.16 -7.62
N SER A 462 -9.19 22.72 -8.15
CA SER A 462 -8.99 22.62 -9.60
C SER A 462 -9.98 21.63 -10.23
N GLY A 463 -10.19 20.50 -9.54
CA GLY A 463 -11.12 19.45 -9.93
C GLY A 463 -12.56 19.93 -10.17
N LEU A 464 -13.12 20.66 -9.19
CA LEU A 464 -14.46 21.24 -9.29
C LEU A 464 -14.52 22.35 -10.35
N GLY A 465 -13.51 23.21 -10.41
CA GLY A 465 -13.43 24.24 -11.44
C GLY A 465 -13.44 23.65 -12.87
N GLY A 466 -12.73 22.54 -13.10
CA GLY A 466 -12.77 21.82 -14.36
C GLY A 466 -14.17 21.32 -14.76
N LEU A 467 -15.00 20.90 -13.79
CA LEU A 467 -16.41 20.54 -14.02
C LEU A 467 -17.27 21.76 -14.38
N GLY A 468 -16.93 22.95 -13.88
CA GLY A 468 -17.57 24.22 -14.25
C GLY A 468 -17.23 24.64 -15.69
N VAL A 469 -15.97 24.49 -16.10
CA VAL A 469 -15.56 24.68 -17.52
C VAL A 469 -16.26 23.67 -18.43
N TRP A 470 -16.35 22.40 -18.01
CA TRP A 470 -17.12 21.39 -18.74
C TRP A 470 -18.58 21.81 -18.91
N GLN A 471 -19.22 22.33 -17.86
CA GLN A 471 -20.60 22.84 -17.89
C GLN A 471 -20.75 24.02 -18.86
N ALA A 472 -19.81 24.96 -18.86
CA ALA A 472 -19.81 26.17 -19.70
C ALA A 472 -19.83 25.86 -21.19
N PHE A 473 -19.30 24.70 -21.57
CA PHE A 473 -19.12 24.28 -22.94
C PHE A 473 -20.08 23.16 -23.35
N ASP A 474 -20.89 22.63 -22.44
CA ASP A 474 -21.78 21.50 -22.73
C ASP A 474 -23.09 21.96 -23.38
N ALA A 475 -23.36 21.53 -24.62
CA ALA A 475 -24.61 21.82 -25.31
C ALA A 475 -25.85 21.27 -24.59
N ARG A 476 -25.69 20.29 -23.69
CA ARG A 476 -26.79 19.74 -22.90
C ARG A 476 -27.19 20.68 -21.74
N SER A 477 -26.30 21.57 -21.31
CA SER A 477 -26.56 22.58 -20.28
C SER A 477 -27.40 23.75 -20.80
N ALA A 478 -28.52 24.04 -20.13
CA ALA A 478 -29.39 25.15 -20.52
C ALA A 478 -28.71 26.52 -20.37
N VAL A 479 -27.92 26.70 -19.31
CA VAL A 479 -27.19 27.94 -19.05
C VAL A 479 -26.06 28.16 -20.06
N ALA A 480 -25.37 27.10 -20.49
CA ALA A 480 -24.35 27.20 -21.53
C ALA A 480 -24.93 27.52 -22.92
N ARG A 481 -26.12 26.99 -23.24
CA ARG A 481 -26.83 27.37 -24.47
C ARG A 481 -27.27 28.83 -24.43
N ALA A 482 -27.74 29.32 -23.28
CA ALA A 482 -28.07 30.72 -23.09
C ALA A 482 -26.84 31.63 -23.27
N ALA A 483 -25.67 31.18 -22.80
CA ALA A 483 -24.38 31.85 -23.00
C ALA A 483 -23.83 31.77 -24.43
N ARG A 484 -24.47 31.00 -25.32
CA ARG A 484 -24.01 30.67 -26.69
C ARG A 484 -22.65 29.94 -26.76
N THR A 485 -22.15 29.42 -25.64
CA THR A 485 -20.89 28.69 -25.55
C THR A 485 -21.07 27.16 -25.52
N GLY A 486 -22.31 26.70 -25.30
CA GLY A 486 -22.66 25.28 -25.29
C GLY A 486 -22.48 24.61 -26.66
N GLY A 487 -21.64 23.58 -26.71
CA GLY A 487 -21.28 22.84 -27.93
C GLY A 487 -19.80 22.49 -27.99
N LEU A 488 -18.93 23.29 -27.38
CA LEU A 488 -17.49 23.02 -27.35
C LEU A 488 -17.14 21.69 -26.68
N THR A 489 -17.85 21.27 -25.64
CA THR A 489 -17.63 19.96 -24.98
C THR A 489 -17.82 18.81 -25.95
N GLN A 490 -18.83 18.90 -26.83
CA GLN A 490 -19.07 17.92 -27.90
C GLN A 490 -17.98 17.96 -28.98
N LEU A 491 -17.15 19.00 -29.02
CA LEU A 491 -16.04 19.16 -29.96
C LEU A 491 -14.67 18.80 -29.38
N LEU A 492 -14.54 18.56 -28.08
CA LEU A 492 -13.27 18.19 -27.46
C LEU A 492 -12.81 16.84 -28.01
N SER A 493 -11.71 16.73 -28.73
CA SER A 493 -11.10 15.42 -28.99
C SER A 493 -10.44 14.84 -27.74
N TYR A 494 -9.78 15.68 -26.94
CA TYR A 494 -9.02 15.20 -25.78
C TYR A 494 -9.39 15.98 -24.52
N ILE A 495 -9.40 15.30 -23.38
CA ILE A 495 -9.40 15.93 -22.06
C ILE A 495 -8.26 15.36 -21.23
N THR A 496 -7.35 16.22 -20.76
CA THR A 496 -6.22 15.85 -19.93
C THR A 496 -6.35 16.40 -18.51
N GLY A 497 -5.91 15.61 -17.54
CA GLY A 497 -5.90 15.98 -16.13
C GLY A 497 -4.69 15.40 -15.41
N LEU A 498 -4.20 16.12 -14.40
CA LEU A 498 -3.26 15.60 -13.41
C LEU A 498 -3.67 16.09 -12.02
N SER A 499 -3.20 15.43 -10.95
CA SER A 499 -3.57 15.80 -9.57
C SER A 499 -5.09 15.92 -9.44
N GLY A 500 -5.60 17.00 -8.85
CA GLY A 500 -7.03 17.32 -8.79
C GLY A 500 -7.79 17.29 -10.12
N GLY A 501 -7.22 17.81 -11.21
CA GLY A 501 -7.86 17.76 -12.53
C GLY A 501 -8.01 16.33 -13.07
N GLY A 502 -7.05 15.46 -12.76
CA GLY A 502 -7.11 14.03 -13.08
C GLY A 502 -8.05 13.25 -12.14
N ALA A 503 -7.84 13.40 -10.83
CA ALA A 503 -8.51 12.63 -9.78
C ALA A 503 -9.98 13.02 -9.55
N VAL A 504 -10.40 14.23 -9.95
CA VAL A 504 -11.79 14.71 -9.86
C VAL A 504 -12.39 14.91 -11.24
N THR A 505 -11.85 15.80 -12.10
CA THR A 505 -12.55 16.15 -13.35
C THR A 505 -12.54 14.99 -14.34
N VAL A 506 -11.37 14.50 -14.73
CA VAL A 506 -11.25 13.44 -15.75
C VAL A 506 -11.86 12.13 -15.25
N SER A 507 -11.56 11.72 -14.02
CA SER A 507 -12.08 10.49 -13.43
C SER A 507 -13.60 10.50 -13.28
N LEU A 508 -14.22 11.57 -12.73
CA LEU A 508 -15.66 11.61 -12.51
C LEU A 508 -16.42 11.68 -13.82
N LEU A 509 -15.92 12.44 -14.81
CA LEU A 509 -16.51 12.45 -16.14
C LEU A 509 -16.45 11.06 -16.77
N ALA A 510 -15.30 10.38 -16.73
CA ALA A 510 -15.15 9.04 -17.28
C ALA A 510 -16.03 8.01 -16.56
N ALA A 511 -16.03 8.00 -15.22
CA ALA A 511 -16.83 7.08 -14.40
C ALA A 511 -18.34 7.27 -14.61
N ASN A 512 -18.79 8.51 -14.81
CA ASN A 512 -20.18 8.85 -15.09
C ASN A 512 -20.52 8.86 -16.59
N ASN A 513 -19.72 8.18 -17.42
CA ASN A 513 -19.94 8.03 -18.87
C ASN A 513 -20.17 9.39 -19.58
N PHE A 514 -19.42 10.41 -19.17
CA PHE A 514 -19.41 11.77 -19.70
C PHE A 514 -20.78 12.45 -19.72
N THR A 515 -21.57 12.22 -18.66
CA THR A 515 -22.84 12.91 -18.42
C THR A 515 -22.66 14.42 -18.21
N THR A 516 -23.75 15.15 -17.97
CA THR A 516 -23.72 16.58 -17.66
C THR A 516 -23.17 16.81 -16.25
N THR A 517 -22.70 18.03 -15.94
CA THR A 517 -22.28 18.39 -14.58
C THR A 517 -23.39 18.15 -13.54
N ASP A 518 -24.66 18.39 -13.88
CA ASP A 518 -25.80 18.04 -13.02
C ASP A 518 -25.95 16.53 -12.81
N GLY A 519 -25.62 15.73 -13.83
CA GLY A 519 -25.58 14.27 -13.73
C GLY A 519 -24.48 13.81 -12.77
N VAL A 520 -23.29 14.41 -12.85
CA VAL A 520 -22.19 14.15 -11.90
C VAL A 520 -22.60 14.54 -10.49
N LYS A 521 -23.16 15.75 -10.27
CA LYS A 521 -23.65 16.18 -8.95
C LYS A 521 -24.73 15.28 -8.34
N LYS A 522 -25.51 14.59 -9.17
CA LYS A 522 -26.52 13.62 -8.70
C LYS A 522 -25.92 12.26 -8.35
N ALA A 523 -24.85 11.88 -9.04
CA ALA A 523 -24.19 10.59 -8.83
C ALA A 523 -23.09 10.65 -7.75
N SER A 524 -22.53 11.83 -7.50
CA SER A 524 -21.41 12.06 -6.58
C SER A 524 -21.82 12.97 -5.43
N ASN A 525 -21.53 12.56 -4.19
CA ASN A 525 -21.80 13.35 -2.99
C ASN A 525 -20.53 14.02 -2.44
N PHE A 526 -20.29 15.26 -2.85
CA PHE A 526 -19.11 16.03 -2.42
C PHE A 526 -19.14 16.48 -0.96
N SER A 527 -20.28 16.36 -0.27
CA SER A 527 -20.38 16.63 1.16
C SER A 527 -19.85 15.49 2.03
N LEU A 528 -19.58 14.32 1.45
CA LEU A 528 -18.90 13.24 2.15
C LEU A 528 -17.40 13.55 2.20
N ASP A 529 -16.85 13.54 3.41
CA ASP A 529 -15.41 13.55 3.64
C ASP A 529 -14.79 12.26 3.12
N TYR A 530 -14.05 12.38 2.01
CA TYR A 530 -13.41 11.22 1.39
C TYR A 530 -12.32 10.59 2.28
N ALA A 531 -11.81 11.30 3.28
CA ALA A 531 -10.82 10.77 4.23
C ALA A 531 -11.49 9.93 5.32
N SER A 532 -12.78 10.17 5.58
CA SER A 532 -13.56 9.44 6.58
C SER A 532 -14.38 8.29 6.01
N GLY A 533 -14.61 8.31 4.69
CA GLY A 533 -15.45 7.34 3.98
C GLY A 533 -16.95 7.65 4.10
N PRO A 534 -17.80 6.94 3.32
CA PRO A 534 -19.20 7.32 3.10
C PRO A 534 -20.09 7.23 4.34
N ASP A 535 -19.79 6.31 5.27
CA ASP A 535 -20.57 6.10 6.49
C ASP A 535 -20.03 6.89 7.70
N GLY A 536 -18.96 7.67 7.53
CA GLY A 536 -18.24 8.34 8.61
C GLY A 536 -17.50 7.40 9.58
N ASN A 537 -17.63 6.08 9.42
CA ASN A 537 -16.91 5.07 10.18
C ASN A 537 -15.53 4.82 9.56
N GLN A 538 -14.58 5.67 9.91
CA GLN A 538 -13.22 5.63 9.37
C GLN A 538 -12.56 4.26 9.60
N THR A 539 -12.64 3.68 10.80
CA THR A 539 -12.00 2.39 11.11
C THR A 539 -12.44 1.29 10.14
N ALA A 540 -13.75 1.18 9.87
CA ALA A 540 -14.26 0.20 8.92
C ALA A 540 -13.83 0.52 7.47
N PHE A 541 -13.84 1.79 7.09
CA PHE A 541 -13.41 2.27 5.78
C PHE A 541 -11.95 1.93 5.49
N PHE A 542 -11.04 2.29 6.41
CA PHE A 542 -9.62 1.94 6.32
C PHE A 542 -9.40 0.43 6.35
N THR A 543 -10.11 -0.31 7.20
CA THR A 543 -10.00 -1.78 7.24
C THR A 543 -10.33 -2.39 5.87
N SER A 544 -11.38 -1.89 5.19
CA SER A 544 -11.74 -2.34 3.85
C SER A 544 -10.65 -2.03 2.82
N ILE A 545 -10.07 -0.82 2.87
CA ILE A 545 -9.01 -0.40 1.95
C ILE A 545 -7.76 -1.27 2.13
N PHE A 546 -7.33 -1.51 3.38
CA PHE A 546 -6.19 -2.36 3.68
C PHE A 546 -6.43 -3.84 3.35
N GLN A 547 -7.69 -4.32 3.43
CA GLN A 547 -8.06 -5.65 2.94
C GLN A 547 -7.91 -5.77 1.42
N ASN A 548 -8.39 -4.78 0.66
CA ASN A 548 -8.24 -4.74 -0.81
C ASN A 548 -6.76 -4.71 -1.22
N MET A 549 -5.96 -3.90 -0.53
CA MET A 549 -4.50 -3.85 -0.74
C MET A 549 -3.83 -5.18 -0.35
N GLY A 550 -4.25 -5.80 0.75
CA GLY A 550 -3.83 -7.15 1.14
C GLY A 550 -4.06 -8.18 0.05
N ALA A 551 -5.22 -8.15 -0.61
CA ALA A 551 -5.50 -9.07 -1.71
C ALA A 551 -4.61 -8.82 -2.95
N LYS A 552 -4.28 -7.55 -3.24
CA LYS A 552 -3.33 -7.17 -4.31
C LYS A 552 -1.90 -7.65 -3.99
N ASP A 553 -1.44 -7.43 -2.77
CA ASP A 553 -0.11 -7.87 -2.29
C ASP A 553 0.01 -9.41 -2.26
N GLU A 554 -1.02 -10.11 -1.76
CA GLU A 554 -1.10 -11.58 -1.78
C GLU A 554 -1.07 -12.15 -3.21
N SER A 555 -1.48 -11.36 -4.21
CA SER A 555 -1.41 -11.69 -5.64
C SER A 555 -0.03 -11.41 -6.27
N GLY A 556 0.91 -10.89 -5.49
CA GLY A 556 2.30 -10.60 -5.89
C GLY A 556 2.49 -9.26 -6.59
N PHE A 557 1.54 -8.32 -6.45
CA PHE A 557 1.64 -6.98 -7.04
C PHE A 557 2.02 -5.94 -5.98
N PRO A 558 2.86 -4.95 -6.35
CA PRO A 558 3.29 -3.92 -5.41
C PRO A 558 2.10 -3.08 -4.92
N VAL A 559 2.15 -2.71 -3.64
CA VAL A 559 1.19 -1.81 -2.97
C VAL A 559 1.92 -0.58 -2.45
N SER A 560 1.23 0.55 -2.42
CA SER A 560 1.77 1.77 -1.83
C SER A 560 0.68 2.71 -1.33
N VAL A 561 1.06 3.87 -0.79
CA VAL A 561 0.10 4.89 -0.34
C VAL A 561 -0.82 5.36 -1.47
N ALA A 562 -0.40 5.21 -2.73
CA ALA A 562 -1.23 5.54 -3.89
C ALA A 562 -2.49 4.65 -3.97
N ASP A 563 -2.42 3.38 -3.56
CA ASP A 563 -3.60 2.50 -3.50
C ASP A 563 -4.62 2.97 -2.46
N THR A 564 -4.13 3.38 -1.28
CA THR A 564 -4.97 3.91 -0.19
C THR A 564 -5.59 5.24 -0.59
N PHE A 565 -4.74 6.17 -1.05
CA PHE A 565 -5.15 7.52 -1.40
C PHE A 565 -6.12 7.54 -2.58
N GLY A 566 -5.91 6.66 -3.56
CA GLY A 566 -6.82 6.48 -4.69
C GLY A 566 -8.22 6.03 -4.29
N GLN A 567 -8.32 5.14 -3.30
CA GLN A 567 -9.61 4.66 -2.80
C GLN A 567 -10.34 5.71 -1.96
N PHE A 568 -9.65 6.71 -1.38
CA PHE A 568 -10.32 7.87 -0.78
C PHE A 568 -11.15 8.62 -1.82
N TRP A 569 -10.54 9.02 -2.95
CA TRP A 569 -11.24 9.65 -4.07
C TRP A 569 -12.36 8.77 -4.66
N GLY A 570 -12.26 7.45 -4.47
CA GLY A 570 -13.31 6.48 -4.76
C GLY A 570 -14.64 6.79 -4.07
N THR A 571 -14.64 7.51 -2.94
CA THR A 571 -15.85 7.92 -2.19
C THR A 571 -16.80 8.78 -3.03
N TRP A 572 -16.29 9.51 -4.02
CA TRP A 572 -17.11 10.35 -4.90
C TRP A 572 -17.44 9.69 -6.24
N LEU A 573 -16.91 8.49 -6.49
CA LEU A 573 -17.29 7.70 -7.67
C LEU A 573 -18.66 7.05 -7.46
N PRO A 574 -19.39 6.74 -8.55
CA PRO A 574 -20.53 5.84 -8.45
C PRO A 574 -20.11 4.47 -7.88
N ASP A 575 -20.96 3.88 -7.03
CA ASP A 575 -20.65 2.62 -6.31
C ASP A 575 -20.20 1.48 -7.24
N ASP A 576 -20.79 1.38 -8.44
CA ASP A 576 -20.46 0.34 -9.43
C ASP A 576 -19.14 0.60 -10.19
N LYS A 577 -18.52 1.77 -9.99
CA LYS A 577 -17.30 2.21 -10.68
C LYS A 577 -16.05 2.20 -9.82
N VAL A 578 -16.18 2.12 -8.50
CA VAL A 578 -15.06 2.19 -7.54
C VAL A 578 -13.92 1.20 -7.89
N TYR A 579 -14.27 0.00 -8.35
CA TYR A 579 -13.30 -1.07 -8.69
C TYR A 579 -13.22 -1.39 -10.18
N SER A 580 -13.78 -0.51 -11.03
CA SER A 580 -13.67 -0.64 -12.49
C SER A 580 -12.24 -0.38 -12.98
N ASN A 581 -11.90 -0.93 -14.15
CA ASN A 581 -10.60 -0.68 -14.77
C ASN A 581 -10.67 0.58 -15.65
N TYR A 582 -9.58 1.31 -15.76
CA TYR A 582 -9.50 2.49 -16.62
C TYR A 582 -9.70 2.12 -18.10
N SER A 583 -9.19 0.97 -18.52
CA SER A 583 -9.42 0.43 -19.86
C SER A 583 -10.88 0.06 -20.14
N ASP A 584 -11.73 -0.13 -19.12
CA ASP A 584 -13.15 -0.43 -19.31
C ASP A 584 -13.92 0.77 -19.89
N ILE A 585 -13.36 2.00 -19.84
CA ILE A 585 -13.92 3.17 -20.51
C ILE A 585 -14.06 2.92 -22.02
N ALA A 586 -13.16 2.14 -22.61
CA ALA A 586 -13.19 1.71 -24.02
C ALA A 586 -14.17 0.56 -24.32
N SER A 587 -14.94 0.10 -23.34
CA SER A 587 -15.89 -1.00 -23.52
C SER A 587 -17.01 -0.66 -24.50
N LYS A 588 -17.54 -1.68 -25.16
CA LYS A 588 -18.66 -1.53 -26.10
C LYS A 588 -19.85 -0.87 -25.39
N ASN A 589 -20.50 0.08 -26.06
CA ASN A 589 -21.66 0.85 -25.60
C ASN A 589 -21.38 1.98 -24.57
N THR A 590 -20.12 2.32 -24.28
CA THR A 590 -19.82 3.57 -23.56
C THR A 590 -19.92 4.77 -24.50
N ALA A 591 -20.17 5.96 -23.96
CA ALA A 591 -20.16 7.21 -24.73
C ALA A 591 -18.80 7.44 -25.40
N PHE A 592 -17.72 7.02 -24.75
CA PHE A 592 -16.37 7.09 -25.32
C PHE A 592 -16.22 6.15 -26.53
N ALA A 593 -16.61 4.88 -26.43
CA ALA A 593 -16.50 3.92 -27.52
C ALA A 593 -17.39 4.28 -28.74
N LEU A 594 -18.51 4.97 -28.52
CA LEU A 594 -19.41 5.46 -29.58
C LEU A 594 -18.88 6.72 -30.29
N GLY A 595 -17.81 7.33 -29.76
CA GLY A 595 -17.23 8.58 -30.26
C GLY A 595 -17.92 9.84 -29.74
N ASP A 596 -18.84 9.73 -28.78
CA ASP A 596 -19.61 10.86 -28.23
C ASP A 596 -18.81 11.64 -27.16
N ALA A 597 -17.90 10.96 -26.46
CA ALA A 597 -17.04 11.56 -25.43
C ALA A 597 -15.58 11.75 -25.88
N PRO A 598 -14.85 12.77 -25.35
CA PRO A 598 -13.42 12.94 -25.59
C PRO A 598 -12.60 11.80 -24.99
N MET A 599 -11.36 11.63 -25.47
CA MET A 599 -10.37 10.75 -24.85
C MET A 599 -9.98 11.31 -23.48
N PRO A 600 -10.24 10.57 -22.37
CA PRO A 600 -9.75 10.94 -21.07
C PRO A 600 -8.28 10.53 -20.95
N ILE A 601 -7.43 11.47 -20.55
CA ILE A 601 -6.00 11.24 -20.37
C ILE A 601 -5.62 11.70 -18.96
N MET A 602 -5.04 10.79 -18.16
CA MET A 602 -4.38 11.18 -16.91
C MET A 602 -2.87 11.22 -17.09
N CYS A 603 -2.20 12.18 -16.47
CA CYS A 603 -0.74 12.30 -16.52
C CYS A 603 -0.09 11.97 -15.18
N PHE A 604 1.05 11.30 -15.25
CA PHE A 604 1.91 10.97 -14.11
C PHE A 604 3.34 11.43 -14.38
N ALA A 605 4.12 11.57 -13.32
CA ALA A 605 5.55 11.84 -13.39
C ALA A 605 6.35 10.69 -12.76
N GLU A 606 7.65 10.68 -13.03
CA GLU A 606 8.55 9.63 -12.59
C GLU A 606 9.66 10.15 -11.70
N VAL A 607 9.97 9.41 -10.65
CA VAL A 607 11.23 9.55 -9.91
C VAL A 607 12.13 8.37 -10.21
N VAL A 608 13.42 8.63 -10.44
CA VAL A 608 14.39 7.61 -10.84
C VAL A 608 15.53 7.59 -9.83
N PRO A 609 15.72 6.47 -9.10
CA PRO A 609 16.81 6.31 -8.14
C PRO A 609 18.17 6.66 -8.75
N GLY A 610 18.94 7.51 -8.07
CA GLY A 610 20.27 7.96 -8.50
C GLY A 610 20.30 8.94 -9.67
N LYS A 611 19.16 9.25 -10.31
CA LYS A 611 19.06 10.27 -11.38
C LYS A 611 18.21 11.48 -10.96
N SER A 612 17.12 11.27 -10.23
CA SER A 612 16.24 12.35 -9.74
C SER A 612 16.92 13.17 -8.63
N PRO A 613 16.69 14.49 -8.58
CA PRO A 613 17.13 15.28 -7.44
C PRO A 613 16.37 14.86 -6.17
N GLU A 614 17.04 15.01 -5.03
CA GLU A 614 16.49 14.67 -3.73
C GLU A 614 16.68 15.83 -2.74
N ILE A 615 15.72 15.98 -1.82
CA ILE A 615 15.83 16.85 -0.65
C ILE A 615 15.54 15.97 0.57
N GLY A 616 16.52 15.82 1.45
CA GLY A 616 16.36 14.93 2.60
C GLY A 616 15.98 13.49 2.21
N LYS A 617 16.52 13.00 1.08
CA LYS A 617 16.22 11.71 0.43
C LYS A 617 14.82 11.56 -0.18
N LEU A 618 13.98 12.59 -0.12
CA LEU A 618 12.73 12.62 -0.88
C LEU A 618 13.04 12.97 -2.33
N MET A 619 12.98 11.97 -3.22
CA MET A 619 13.16 12.16 -4.65
C MET A 619 11.96 12.87 -5.26
N TYR A 620 12.19 13.90 -6.05
CA TYR A 620 11.13 14.59 -6.78
C TYR A 620 11.47 14.64 -8.28
N PRO A 621 10.45 14.75 -9.15
CA PRO A 621 10.66 14.84 -10.59
C PRO A 621 11.18 16.25 -10.95
N GLY A 622 12.45 16.52 -10.63
CA GLY A 622 13.08 17.81 -10.88
C GLY A 622 14.01 17.84 -12.09
N PHE A 623 14.34 19.06 -12.52
CA PHE A 623 15.15 19.35 -13.68
C PHE A 623 16.55 18.72 -13.62
N ASN A 624 16.88 17.87 -14.59
CA ASN A 624 18.24 17.34 -14.73
C ASN A 624 19.14 18.41 -15.36
N LYS A 625 20.05 18.98 -14.55
CA LYS A 625 20.99 20.03 -14.97
C LYS A 625 21.91 19.63 -16.14
N SER A 626 22.11 18.33 -16.36
CA SER A 626 23.06 17.78 -17.33
C SER A 626 22.42 17.57 -18.70
N THR A 627 21.19 17.04 -18.75
CA THR A 627 20.47 16.76 -20.00
C THR A 627 19.51 17.88 -20.41
N ARG A 628 19.28 18.85 -19.52
CA ARG A 628 18.33 19.96 -19.69
C ARG A 628 16.90 19.51 -20.05
N PHE A 629 16.51 18.28 -19.75
CA PHE A 629 15.18 17.75 -20.05
C PHE A 629 14.50 17.29 -18.76
N ASN A 630 13.20 17.57 -18.64
CA ASN A 630 12.38 17.20 -17.49
C ASN A 630 12.22 15.67 -17.43
N LEU A 631 12.00 15.10 -16.24
CA LEU A 631 11.82 13.65 -16.09
C LEU A 631 10.58 13.14 -16.86
N THR A 632 10.50 11.82 -17.10
CA THR A 632 9.45 11.21 -17.94
C THR A 632 8.06 11.60 -17.46
N ALA A 633 7.30 12.24 -18.33
CA ALA A 633 5.86 12.42 -18.16
C ALA A 633 5.15 11.27 -18.85
N TYR A 634 4.45 10.46 -18.07
CA TYR A 634 3.61 9.37 -18.57
C TYR A 634 2.19 9.87 -18.81
N GLU A 635 1.55 9.34 -19.83
CA GLU A 635 0.10 9.43 -20.02
C GLU A 635 -0.53 8.04 -19.90
N VAL A 636 -1.73 8.00 -19.31
CA VAL A 636 -2.62 6.85 -19.37
C VAL A 636 -3.89 7.23 -20.10
N THR A 637 -4.25 6.42 -21.08
CA THR A 637 -5.51 6.49 -21.83
C THR A 637 -6.25 5.17 -21.67
N PRO A 638 -7.56 5.08 -22.02
CA PRO A 638 -8.25 3.80 -22.07
C PRO A 638 -7.59 2.75 -22.97
N PHE A 639 -6.78 3.17 -23.95
CA PHE A 639 -6.10 2.27 -24.89
C PHE A 639 -4.68 1.94 -24.45
N GLU A 640 -3.86 2.94 -24.13
CA GLU A 640 -2.43 2.80 -23.93
C GLU A 640 -1.88 3.64 -22.77
N PHE A 641 -0.81 3.13 -22.16
CA PHE A 641 0.03 3.75 -21.14
C PHE A 641 1.46 3.90 -21.66
N GLY A 642 2.07 5.06 -21.49
CA GLY A 642 3.43 5.29 -21.95
C GLY A 642 3.85 6.74 -21.93
N SER A 643 4.92 7.07 -22.65
CA SER A 643 5.39 8.45 -22.79
C SER A 643 5.78 8.77 -24.22
N TRP A 644 5.63 10.04 -24.58
CA TRP A 644 6.03 10.61 -25.86
C TRP A 644 7.49 11.08 -25.85
N VAL A 645 7.90 11.77 -26.92
CA VAL A 645 9.23 12.38 -27.05
C VAL A 645 9.57 13.21 -25.81
N GLY A 646 10.82 13.05 -25.37
CA GLY A 646 11.31 13.66 -24.14
C GLY A 646 11.31 12.74 -22.92
N GLY A 647 10.40 11.75 -22.86
CA GLY A 647 10.50 10.68 -21.86
C GLY A 647 11.73 9.79 -22.08
N ARG A 648 12.19 9.08 -21.04
CA ARG A 648 13.20 8.01 -21.24
C ARG A 648 12.63 6.73 -21.84
N VAL A 649 11.30 6.53 -21.82
CA VAL A 649 10.64 5.36 -22.42
C VAL A 649 10.34 5.55 -23.92
N GLN A 650 9.64 6.63 -24.29
CA GLN A 650 9.19 6.94 -25.68
C GLN A 650 8.48 5.78 -26.38
N ALA A 651 7.60 5.11 -25.63
CA ALA A 651 6.90 3.92 -26.07
C ALA A 651 5.64 3.70 -25.23
N PHE A 652 4.75 2.84 -25.73
CA PHE A 652 3.42 2.60 -25.20
C PHE A 652 3.13 1.10 -25.08
N ILE A 653 2.43 0.73 -24.01
CA ILE A 653 1.79 -0.58 -23.83
C ILE A 653 0.29 -0.40 -23.72
N GLN A 654 -0.50 -1.41 -24.10
CA GLN A 654 -1.93 -1.41 -23.88
C GLN A 654 -2.27 -1.31 -22.37
N THR A 655 -3.06 -0.32 -21.98
CA THR A 655 -3.40 -0.03 -20.56
C THR A 655 -3.99 -1.24 -19.85
N LYS A 656 -4.84 -1.99 -20.57
CA LYS A 656 -5.47 -3.22 -20.06
C LYS A 656 -4.48 -4.26 -19.55
N PHE A 657 -3.25 -4.25 -20.05
CA PHE A 657 -2.19 -5.22 -19.71
C PHE A 657 -1.04 -4.63 -18.90
N LEU A 658 -1.24 -3.44 -18.29
CA LEU A 658 -0.19 -2.65 -17.65
C LEU A 658 0.62 -3.40 -16.59
N GLY A 659 0.01 -4.30 -15.82
CA GLY A 659 0.70 -5.08 -14.77
C GLY A 659 1.51 -6.27 -15.29
N THR A 660 1.55 -6.50 -16.61
CA THR A 660 2.23 -7.67 -17.20
C THR A 660 3.75 -7.49 -17.13
N SER A 661 4.46 -8.53 -16.71
CA SER A 661 5.91 -8.56 -16.79
C SER A 661 6.39 -8.66 -18.24
N MET A 662 7.17 -7.68 -18.68
CA MET A 662 7.66 -7.54 -20.04
C MET A 662 9.20 -7.56 -20.05
N THR A 663 9.81 -7.93 -21.17
CA THR A 663 11.25 -7.76 -21.41
C THR A 663 11.47 -7.56 -22.91
N GLU A 664 12.38 -6.66 -23.29
CA GLU A 664 12.71 -6.37 -24.69
C GLU A 664 11.45 -6.09 -25.57
N GLY A 665 10.43 -5.46 -24.99
CA GLY A 665 9.19 -5.12 -25.69
C GLY A 665 8.15 -6.25 -25.82
N LYS A 666 8.33 -7.39 -25.17
CA LYS A 666 7.44 -8.57 -25.27
C LYS A 666 7.13 -9.17 -23.89
N PRO A 667 6.01 -9.90 -23.72
CA PRO A 667 5.72 -10.59 -22.46
C PRO A 667 6.81 -11.61 -22.11
N GLN A 668 7.28 -11.60 -20.86
CA GLN A 668 8.25 -12.60 -20.37
C GLN A 668 7.64 -14.01 -20.41
N ASN A 669 6.37 -14.13 -20.00
CA ASN A 669 5.58 -15.36 -20.10
C ASN A 669 4.46 -15.18 -21.14
N LYS A 670 4.58 -15.83 -22.31
CA LYS A 670 3.55 -15.75 -23.37
C LYS A 670 2.20 -16.37 -22.99
N SER A 671 2.15 -17.16 -21.93
CA SER A 671 0.92 -17.80 -21.48
C SER A 671 0.17 -16.99 -20.43
N GLU A 672 0.76 -15.91 -19.91
CA GLU A 672 0.32 -15.25 -18.68
C GLU A 672 0.55 -13.73 -18.74
N CYS A 673 -0.55 -12.99 -18.82
CA CYS A 673 -0.63 -11.53 -18.81
C CYS A 673 -1.52 -11.10 -17.65
N VAL A 674 -1.40 -9.84 -17.23
CA VAL A 674 -2.15 -9.30 -16.09
C VAL A 674 -3.23 -8.37 -16.60
N GLN A 675 -4.46 -8.52 -16.09
CA GLN A 675 -5.55 -7.57 -16.29
C GLN A 675 -6.04 -7.01 -14.96
N GLY A 676 -6.53 -5.77 -14.99
CA GLY A 676 -7.08 -5.11 -13.81
C GLY A 676 -6.04 -4.49 -12.88
N PHE A 677 -4.78 -4.37 -13.32
CA PHE A 677 -3.80 -3.50 -12.65
C PHE A 677 -4.15 -2.02 -12.86
N ASP A 678 -4.84 -1.70 -13.94
CA ASP A 678 -5.28 -0.35 -14.30
C ASP A 678 -6.55 0.10 -13.55
N LYS A 679 -6.72 -0.27 -12.28
CA LYS A 679 -7.89 0.16 -11.48
C LYS A 679 -8.06 1.68 -11.53
N LEU A 680 -9.30 2.14 -11.75
CA LEU A 680 -9.61 3.56 -11.83
C LEU A 680 -9.15 4.30 -10.56
N THR A 681 -9.39 3.73 -9.39
CA THR A 681 -8.94 4.26 -8.09
C THR A 681 -7.41 4.26 -7.96
N LEU A 682 -6.68 3.26 -8.47
CA LEU A 682 -5.22 3.32 -8.52
C LEU A 682 -4.71 4.45 -9.44
N MET A 683 -5.37 4.69 -10.58
CA MET A 683 -5.02 5.81 -11.47
C MET A 683 -5.28 7.16 -10.79
N GLN A 684 -6.40 7.30 -10.05
CA GLN A 684 -6.69 8.49 -9.24
C GLN A 684 -5.62 8.70 -8.16
N GLY A 685 -5.25 7.63 -7.46
CA GLY A 685 -4.23 7.68 -6.42
C GLY A 685 -2.87 8.06 -6.97
N THR A 686 -2.49 7.49 -8.11
CA THR A 686 -1.21 7.76 -8.77
C THR A 686 -1.13 9.20 -9.28
N THR A 687 -2.18 9.71 -9.95
CA THR A 687 -2.18 11.10 -10.46
C THR A 687 -2.18 12.14 -9.35
N ALA A 688 -2.69 11.80 -8.16
CA ALA A 688 -2.75 12.68 -7.00
C ALA A 688 -1.69 12.36 -5.91
N ASN A 689 -0.73 11.46 -6.19
CA ASN A 689 0.33 11.07 -5.25
C ASN A 689 1.41 12.16 -5.11
N ALA A 690 1.06 13.27 -4.47
CA ALA A 690 1.95 14.43 -4.25
C ALA A 690 2.64 14.44 -2.88
N PHE A 691 2.60 13.32 -2.13
CA PHE A 691 3.15 13.19 -0.77
C PHE A 691 4.61 13.62 -0.68
N THR A 692 5.42 13.29 -1.69
CA THR A 692 6.83 13.72 -1.75
C THR A 692 6.94 15.26 -1.67
N ALA A 693 6.14 15.99 -2.45
CA ALA A 693 6.18 17.46 -2.44
C ALA A 693 5.62 18.05 -1.15
N TRP A 694 4.54 17.47 -0.60
CA TRP A 694 3.96 17.91 0.67
C TRP A 694 4.94 17.75 1.83
N PHE A 695 5.68 16.64 1.87
CA PHE A 695 6.71 16.41 2.88
C PHE A 695 7.93 17.29 2.67
N ILE A 696 8.38 17.54 1.44
CA ILE A 696 9.51 18.46 1.21
C ILE A 696 9.14 19.88 1.67
N ASP A 697 7.92 20.33 1.37
CA ASP A 697 7.43 21.64 1.80
C ASP A 697 7.29 21.71 3.32
N SER A 698 6.63 20.72 3.93
CA SER A 698 6.40 20.66 5.38
C SER A 698 7.68 20.50 6.19
N PHE A 699 8.61 19.63 5.78
CA PHE A 699 9.79 19.28 6.59
C PHE A 699 10.94 20.26 6.39
N TYR A 700 11.06 20.85 5.19
CA TYR A 700 12.21 21.67 4.83
C TYR A 700 11.85 23.10 4.44
N GLY A 701 10.56 23.47 4.38
CA GLY A 701 10.11 24.80 3.95
C GLY A 701 10.40 25.06 2.47
N ILE A 702 10.45 24.00 1.66
CA ILE A 702 10.78 24.09 0.23
C ILE A 702 9.56 23.68 -0.59
N PRO A 703 8.80 24.63 -1.13
CA PRO A 703 7.80 24.33 -2.14
C PRO A 703 8.50 23.76 -3.38
N VAL A 704 8.08 22.54 -3.75
CA VAL A 704 8.55 21.79 -4.93
C VAL A 704 7.61 21.97 -6.12
N PHE A 705 6.35 22.34 -5.87
CA PHE A 705 5.45 22.79 -6.93
C PHE A 705 6.01 24.05 -7.62
N ALA A 706 5.51 24.35 -8.82
CA ALA A 706 5.82 25.59 -9.56
C ALA A 706 5.60 26.89 -8.75
N LYS A 707 4.96 26.78 -7.57
CA LYS A 707 4.94 27.77 -6.49
C LYS A 707 6.31 28.40 -6.25
N ARG A 708 6.57 29.59 -6.83
CA ARG A 708 7.29 30.67 -6.15
C ARG A 708 7.22 32.03 -6.86
N TRP A 709 6.83 33.03 -6.06
CA TRP A 709 7.19 34.45 -6.20
C TRP A 709 8.62 34.72 -5.64
N LEU A 710 9.12 35.94 -5.90
CA LEU A 710 10.51 36.47 -5.90
C LEU A 710 11.34 36.41 -4.58
N GLY A 711 11.40 35.28 -3.87
CA GLY A 711 12.22 35.10 -2.66
C GLY A 711 13.52 34.32 -2.87
N LYS A 712 14.63 34.76 -2.24
CA LYS A 712 15.96 34.10 -2.30
C LYS A 712 15.92 32.66 -1.73
N ARG A 713 16.34 31.69 -2.54
CA ARG A 713 16.55 30.27 -2.16
C ARG A 713 17.47 30.17 -0.94
N GLN A 714 16.99 29.61 0.17
CA GLN A 714 17.82 29.18 1.29
C GLN A 714 18.54 27.87 0.94
N LYS A 715 19.81 27.76 1.34
CA LYS A 715 20.65 26.58 1.14
C LYS A 715 20.32 25.53 2.21
N VAL A 716 20.06 24.30 1.78
CA VAL A 716 19.83 23.15 2.66
C VAL A 716 21.15 22.50 3.02
N ASN A 717 21.26 22.12 4.30
CA ASN A 717 22.38 21.39 4.88
C ASN A 717 22.18 19.88 4.67
N PRO A 718 23.12 19.14 4.07
CA PRO A 718 23.03 17.70 3.95
C PRO A 718 23.72 17.03 5.16
N ASP A 719 22.99 16.19 5.90
CA ASP A 719 23.47 14.85 6.27
C ASP A 719 22.51 14.07 7.18
N ILE A 720 22.65 12.74 7.07
CA ILE A 720 22.25 11.61 7.92
C ILE A 720 21.09 10.75 7.36
N ASN A 721 21.21 9.44 7.57
CA ASN A 721 20.44 8.36 6.98
C ASN A 721 18.95 8.28 7.39
N ASP A 722 18.16 7.61 6.52
CA ASP A 722 16.69 7.67 6.34
C ASP A 722 16.08 9.06 6.12
N VAL A 723 14.88 9.17 5.52
CA VAL A 723 14.16 10.46 5.48
C VAL A 723 13.86 10.78 6.94
N PRO A 724 14.54 11.74 7.58
CA PRO A 724 14.34 11.96 9.01
C PRO A 724 13.04 12.72 9.16
N VAL A 725 11.96 12.00 9.47
CA VAL A 725 10.69 12.63 9.83
C VAL A 725 10.96 13.56 11.02
N PRO A 726 10.75 14.88 10.88
CA PRO A 726 10.96 15.81 11.98
C PRO A 726 10.08 15.42 13.19
N ARG A 727 10.59 15.56 14.41
CA ARG A 727 9.89 15.07 15.61
C ARG A 727 8.53 15.74 15.83
N ASP A 728 8.40 16.98 15.39
CA ASP A 728 7.18 17.77 15.38
C ASP A 728 6.17 17.32 14.32
N GLN A 729 6.56 16.46 13.38
CA GLN A 729 5.72 15.96 12.29
C GLN A 729 5.23 14.52 12.51
N TYR A 730 5.54 13.86 13.63
CA TYR A 730 5.03 12.50 13.92
C TYR A 730 3.51 12.45 14.08
N ASP A 731 2.90 13.54 14.53
CA ASP A 731 1.45 13.67 14.66
C ASP A 731 0.79 14.14 13.35
N ASN A 732 1.57 14.35 12.28
CA ASN A 732 1.05 14.69 10.96
C ASN A 732 0.31 13.46 10.38
N PRO A 733 -0.99 13.56 10.04
CA PRO A 733 -1.78 12.43 9.59
C PRO A 733 -1.31 11.85 8.25
N LEU A 734 -0.71 12.68 7.38
CA LEU A 734 -0.13 12.21 6.13
C LEU A 734 1.11 11.34 6.40
N VAL A 735 1.90 11.69 7.43
CA VAL A 735 3.03 10.87 7.89
C VAL A 735 2.54 9.55 8.49
N GLN A 736 1.49 9.60 9.30
CA GLN A 736 0.89 8.40 9.89
C GLN A 736 0.36 7.46 8.80
N LEU A 737 -0.35 7.97 7.80
CA LEU A 737 -0.86 7.17 6.69
C LEU A 737 0.24 6.39 5.95
N VAL A 738 1.35 7.05 5.63
CA VAL A 738 2.50 6.43 4.94
C VAL A 738 3.19 5.42 5.85
N ASN A 739 3.35 5.73 7.14
CA ASN A 739 4.00 4.85 8.11
C ASN A 739 3.16 3.60 8.42
N GLU A 740 1.84 3.72 8.50
CA GLU A 740 0.91 2.60 8.71
C GLU A 740 0.85 1.71 7.48
N THR A 741 0.81 2.29 6.27
CA THR A 741 0.93 1.55 5.01
C THR A 741 2.26 0.78 4.98
N ALA A 742 3.36 1.43 5.33
CA ALA A 742 4.68 0.80 5.38
C ALA A 742 4.71 -0.37 6.38
N MET A 743 4.24 -0.13 7.61
CA MET A 743 4.21 -1.13 8.67
C MET A 743 3.33 -2.34 8.34
N TYR A 744 2.18 -2.14 7.71
CA TYR A 744 1.25 -3.24 7.39
C TYR A 744 1.81 -4.18 6.31
N PHE A 745 2.52 -3.64 5.32
CA PHE A 745 3.00 -4.38 4.16
C PHE A 745 4.51 -4.70 4.19
N ASP A 746 5.16 -4.56 5.35
CA ASP A 746 6.61 -4.81 5.53
C ASP A 746 7.49 -3.99 4.56
N LEU A 747 7.05 -2.77 4.26
CA LEU A 747 7.76 -1.80 3.43
C LEU A 747 8.48 -0.79 4.33
N THR A 748 9.53 -0.16 3.82
CA THR A 748 10.04 1.09 4.40
C THR A 748 9.11 2.26 4.08
N PHE A 749 9.21 3.34 4.85
CA PHE A 749 8.50 4.59 4.57
C PHE A 749 8.75 5.10 3.14
N ASN A 750 9.96 4.89 2.62
CA ASN A 750 10.32 5.31 1.27
C ASN A 750 9.66 4.41 0.22
N GLU A 751 9.70 3.09 0.40
CA GLU A 751 9.10 2.13 -0.54
C GLU A 751 7.58 2.31 -0.64
N SER A 752 6.90 2.71 0.44
CA SER A 752 5.45 2.96 0.43
C SER A 752 5.04 4.33 -0.16
N LEU A 753 5.99 5.24 -0.40
CA LEU A 753 5.72 6.63 -0.77
C LEU A 753 5.32 6.81 -2.24
N TRP A 754 5.92 6.03 -3.14
CA TRP A 754 5.73 6.16 -4.59
C TRP A 754 4.71 5.15 -5.10
N ALA A 755 4.03 5.46 -6.20
CA ALA A 755 3.19 4.48 -6.88
C ALA A 755 4.10 3.53 -7.67
N THR A 756 4.35 2.34 -7.13
CA THR A 756 5.25 1.35 -7.73
C THR A 756 4.52 0.51 -8.74
N TYR A 757 4.91 0.58 -10.00
CA TYR A 757 4.34 -0.21 -11.10
C TYR A 757 5.37 -1.23 -11.59
N PRO A 758 4.99 -2.49 -11.84
CA PRO A 758 5.82 -3.40 -12.62
C PRO A 758 6.16 -2.74 -13.95
N ASN A 759 7.44 -2.70 -14.35
CA ASN A 759 7.85 -1.94 -15.52
C ASN A 759 7.50 -2.69 -16.82
N PRO A 760 6.52 -2.23 -17.61
CA PRO A 760 6.22 -2.89 -18.88
C PRO A 760 7.29 -2.61 -19.95
N PHE A 761 8.26 -1.74 -19.68
CA PHE A 761 9.33 -1.32 -20.60
C PHE A 761 10.71 -1.87 -20.21
N GLU A 762 10.80 -2.84 -19.31
CA GLU A 762 12.07 -3.44 -18.89
C GLU A 762 12.89 -3.91 -20.11
N ASP A 763 14.17 -3.52 -20.14
CA ASP A 763 15.14 -3.82 -21.21
C ASP A 763 14.73 -3.35 -22.63
N TYR A 764 13.71 -2.49 -22.75
CA TYR A 764 13.25 -2.00 -24.05
C TYR A 764 14.26 -1.08 -24.75
N ASN A 765 14.97 -0.26 -23.98
CA ASN A 765 16.03 0.62 -24.45
C ASN A 765 17.14 0.75 -23.39
N GLU A 766 18.24 1.44 -23.70
CA GLU A 766 19.38 1.58 -22.78
C GLU A 766 19.01 2.24 -21.43
N ASP A 767 18.04 3.16 -21.42
CA ASP A 767 17.57 3.82 -20.19
C ASP A 767 16.64 2.94 -19.34
N MET A 768 16.14 1.83 -19.89
CA MET A 768 15.28 0.84 -19.20
C MET A 768 16.00 -0.46 -18.86
N LYS A 769 17.30 -0.56 -19.14
CA LYS A 769 18.07 -1.77 -18.92
C LYS A 769 18.16 -2.14 -17.44
N GLY A 770 17.68 -3.33 -17.08
CA GLY A 770 17.63 -3.81 -15.69
C GLY A 770 16.72 -3.00 -14.77
N VAL A 771 15.75 -2.25 -15.32
CA VAL A 771 14.76 -1.50 -14.54
C VAL A 771 13.48 -2.32 -14.47
N SER A 772 13.25 -2.99 -13.35
CA SER A 772 12.09 -3.87 -13.16
C SER A 772 10.81 -3.15 -12.73
N GLU A 773 10.93 -1.94 -12.17
CA GLU A 773 9.82 -1.17 -11.62
C GLU A 773 9.88 0.32 -12.01
N LEU A 774 8.71 0.95 -12.12
CA LEU A 774 8.55 2.39 -12.29
C LEU A 774 8.04 2.98 -10.98
N LEU A 775 8.66 4.08 -10.53
CA LEU A 775 8.23 4.83 -9.35
C LEU A 775 7.51 6.10 -9.80
N LEU A 776 6.19 6.05 -9.77
CA LEU A 776 5.33 7.11 -10.29
C LEU A 776 4.81 8.02 -9.17
N VAL A 777 4.64 9.30 -9.51
CA VAL A 777 4.12 10.36 -8.63
C VAL A 777 3.18 11.28 -9.40
N ASP A 778 2.54 12.20 -8.68
CA ASP A 778 1.69 13.24 -9.26
C ASP A 778 2.44 14.05 -10.33
N GLY A 779 1.81 14.19 -11.50
CA GLY A 779 2.37 14.89 -12.67
C GLY A 779 2.71 16.36 -12.42
N SER A 780 2.00 17.03 -11.49
CA SER A 780 2.22 18.46 -11.17
C SER A 780 3.58 18.73 -10.54
N LEU A 781 4.26 17.70 -10.03
CA LEU A 781 5.59 17.85 -9.43
C LEU A 781 6.68 18.12 -10.48
N THR A 782 6.38 17.97 -11.76
CA THR A 782 7.31 18.26 -12.87
C THR A 782 7.51 19.75 -13.13
N LEU A 783 6.90 20.63 -12.31
CA LEU A 783 6.76 22.08 -12.55
C LEU A 783 5.77 22.41 -13.68
N GLU A 784 5.20 21.41 -14.33
CA GLU A 784 4.17 21.56 -15.36
C GLU A 784 2.82 21.12 -14.79
N SER A 785 2.19 21.95 -13.95
CA SER A 785 0.88 21.61 -13.36
C SER A 785 -0.26 21.57 -14.39
N ASN A 786 -0.03 22.07 -15.60
CA ASN A 786 -0.94 21.91 -16.73
C ASN A 786 -0.51 20.66 -17.54
N PRO A 787 -1.35 19.61 -17.65
CA PRO A 787 -1.04 18.38 -18.40
C PRO A 787 -1.10 18.60 -19.92
N LEU A 788 -0.21 19.43 -20.46
CA LEU A 788 -0.23 19.85 -21.86
C LEU A 788 0.60 18.96 -22.78
N ARG A 789 1.56 18.19 -22.24
CA ARG A 789 2.44 17.32 -23.03
C ARG A 789 1.67 16.34 -23.95
N PRO A 790 0.61 15.65 -23.49
CA PRO A 790 -0.26 14.86 -24.38
C PRO A 790 -0.92 15.65 -25.51
N LEU A 791 -1.13 16.96 -25.34
CA LEU A 791 -1.92 17.80 -26.26
C LEU A 791 -1.04 18.52 -27.30
N ILE A 792 0.23 18.73 -27.00
CA ILE A 792 1.15 19.49 -27.86
C ILE A 792 1.99 18.61 -28.79
N ILE A 793 1.89 17.28 -28.67
CA ILE A 793 2.60 16.36 -29.55
C ILE A 793 2.11 16.48 -31.01
N PRO A 794 3.03 16.59 -31.98
CA PRO A 794 2.66 16.75 -33.40
C PRO A 794 1.75 15.65 -33.95
N GLU A 795 1.85 14.43 -33.43
CA GLU A 795 1.10 13.25 -33.87
C GLU A 795 -0.42 13.42 -33.67
N ARG A 796 -0.86 14.15 -32.64
CA ARG A 796 -2.28 14.41 -32.38
C ARG A 796 -2.84 15.60 -33.18
N LYS A 797 -1.98 16.48 -33.70
CA LYS A 797 -2.34 17.60 -34.60
C LYS A 797 -3.43 18.53 -34.04
N LEU A 798 -3.34 18.91 -32.76
CA LEU A 798 -4.35 19.78 -32.15
C LEU A 798 -4.38 21.17 -32.81
N ASP A 799 -5.58 21.70 -33.01
CA ASP A 799 -5.83 23.04 -33.56
C ASP A 799 -5.99 24.07 -32.44
N LEU A 800 -6.71 23.69 -31.37
CA LEU A 800 -7.00 24.50 -30.19
C LEU A 800 -6.76 23.68 -28.93
N ILE A 801 -6.06 24.28 -27.97
CA ILE A 801 -5.90 23.74 -26.61
C ILE A 801 -6.50 24.75 -25.64
N ILE A 802 -7.52 24.33 -24.90
CA ILE A 802 -8.12 25.09 -23.81
C ILE A 802 -7.47 24.65 -22.51
N VAL A 803 -6.98 25.59 -21.71
CA VAL A 803 -6.28 25.31 -20.45
C VAL A 803 -7.03 25.99 -19.32
N TYR A 804 -7.67 25.21 -18.47
CA TYR A 804 -8.15 25.70 -17.19
C TYR A 804 -7.06 25.51 -16.15
N GLU A 805 -6.54 26.63 -15.63
CA GLU A 805 -5.48 26.64 -14.64
C GLU A 805 -6.03 27.15 -13.32
N ALA A 806 -5.95 26.32 -12.30
CA ALA A 806 -6.28 26.63 -10.92
C ALA A 806 -5.09 26.29 -10.01
N SER A 807 -3.89 26.58 -10.50
CA SER A 807 -2.66 26.39 -9.76
C SER A 807 -2.46 27.51 -8.74
N SER A 808 -2.21 27.14 -7.49
CA SER A 808 -2.05 28.09 -6.38
C SER A 808 -0.63 28.70 -6.33
N ASP A 809 -0.18 29.30 -7.43
CA ASP A 809 1.22 29.74 -7.63
C ASP A 809 1.53 31.17 -7.14
N ALA A 810 0.50 31.93 -6.79
CA ALA A 810 0.58 33.32 -6.35
C ALA A 810 0.04 33.51 -4.91
N PRO A 811 0.25 34.68 -4.28
CA PRO A 811 -0.39 35.02 -3.01
C PRO A 811 -1.90 34.77 -3.05
N ASN A 812 -2.46 34.41 -1.88
CA ASN A 812 -3.88 34.04 -1.74
C ASN A 812 -4.30 32.84 -2.59
N SER A 813 -3.36 31.99 -3.01
CA SER A 813 -3.60 30.78 -3.83
C SER A 813 -4.17 31.06 -5.22
N TRP A 814 -3.87 32.22 -5.80
CA TRP A 814 -4.22 32.56 -7.19
C TRP A 814 -3.19 32.08 -8.21
N VAL A 815 -3.53 32.22 -9.48
CA VAL A 815 -2.70 31.84 -10.64
C VAL A 815 -1.87 33.03 -11.12
N ASN A 816 -0.64 32.78 -11.58
CA ASN A 816 0.23 33.80 -12.19
C ASN A 816 0.82 33.42 -13.57
N GLY A 817 0.51 32.21 -14.08
CA GLY A 817 0.97 31.72 -15.39
C GLY A 817 2.34 31.03 -15.40
N THR A 818 2.94 30.75 -14.24
CA THR A 818 4.26 30.08 -14.15
C THR A 818 4.27 28.74 -14.89
N ASN A 819 3.23 27.91 -14.74
CA ASN A 819 3.20 26.58 -15.39
C ASN A 819 3.16 26.65 -16.92
N LEU A 820 2.54 27.69 -17.51
CA LEU A 820 2.54 27.86 -18.96
C LEU A 820 3.93 28.19 -19.49
N ILE A 821 4.70 28.97 -18.73
CA ILE A 821 6.09 29.30 -19.08
C ILE A 821 6.96 28.07 -18.98
N ASP A 822 6.83 27.28 -17.90
CA ASP A 822 7.57 26.04 -17.72
C ASP A 822 7.26 25.01 -18.81
N THR A 823 5.99 24.93 -19.24
CA THR A 823 5.59 24.14 -20.41
C THR A 823 6.26 24.65 -21.69
N ALA A 824 6.25 25.96 -21.92
CA ALA A 824 6.87 26.56 -23.12
C ALA A 824 8.38 26.30 -23.18
N LEU A 825 9.07 26.41 -22.04
CA LEU A 825 10.50 26.12 -21.91
C LEU A 825 10.79 24.66 -22.23
N THR A 826 10.00 23.74 -21.66
CA THR A 826 10.21 22.30 -21.86
C THR A 826 9.85 21.87 -23.28
N ALA A 827 8.78 22.42 -23.87
CA ALA A 827 8.43 22.22 -25.27
C ALA A 827 9.56 22.69 -26.21
N SER A 828 10.15 23.87 -25.94
CA SER A 828 11.29 24.36 -26.71
C SER A 828 12.52 23.44 -26.60
N GLN A 829 12.78 22.84 -25.43
CA GLN A 829 13.87 21.88 -25.24
C GLN A 829 13.63 20.57 -25.99
N GLY A 830 12.37 20.14 -26.08
CA GLY A 830 11.95 18.94 -26.83
C GLY A 830 11.73 19.17 -28.32
N ASN A 831 11.98 20.38 -28.84
CA ASN A 831 11.65 20.79 -30.20
C ASN A 831 10.15 20.54 -30.57
N ILE A 832 9.27 20.74 -29.60
CA ILE A 832 7.83 20.61 -29.74
C ILE A 832 7.24 22.01 -30.03
N PRO A 833 6.43 22.19 -31.10
CA PRO A 833 5.78 23.46 -31.38
C PRO A 833 4.86 23.91 -30.24
N PHE A 834 5.12 25.10 -29.70
CA PHE A 834 4.32 25.70 -28.64
C PHE A 834 4.23 27.22 -28.83
N PRO A 835 3.09 27.88 -28.52
CA PRO A 835 2.98 29.33 -28.65
C PRO A 835 3.92 30.06 -27.70
N LYS A 836 4.33 31.27 -28.09
CA LYS A 836 5.12 32.15 -27.22
C LYS A 836 4.25 32.58 -26.03
N ILE A 837 4.78 32.41 -24.82
CA ILE A 837 4.15 32.84 -23.56
C ILE A 837 4.95 34.02 -22.99
N PRO A 838 4.29 35.11 -22.52
CA PRO A 838 4.95 36.19 -21.80
C PRO A 838 5.55 35.72 -20.47
N ASP A 839 6.52 36.46 -19.93
CA ASP A 839 7.02 36.22 -18.59
C ASP A 839 5.95 36.51 -17.51
N VAL A 840 6.12 35.94 -16.31
CA VAL A 840 5.15 36.08 -15.20
C VAL A 840 4.87 37.54 -14.86
N ASN A 841 5.90 38.39 -14.89
CA ASN A 841 5.73 39.80 -14.59
C ASN A 841 4.80 40.46 -15.62
N THR A 842 5.01 40.21 -16.91
CA THR A 842 4.12 40.68 -17.97
C THR A 842 2.68 40.16 -17.81
N ILE A 843 2.50 38.86 -17.50
CA ILE A 843 1.16 38.26 -17.30
C ILE A 843 0.37 39.00 -16.23
N VAL A 844 0.99 39.18 -15.06
CA VAL A 844 0.33 39.84 -13.92
C VAL A 844 0.17 41.33 -14.19
N ALA A 845 1.21 41.98 -14.73
CA ALA A 845 1.21 43.42 -14.93
C ALA A 845 0.16 43.88 -15.94
N GLN A 846 -0.14 43.05 -16.94
CA GLN A 846 -1.17 43.25 -17.97
C GLN A 846 -2.53 42.65 -17.59
N ASN A 847 -2.70 42.17 -16.36
CA ASN A 847 -3.94 41.60 -15.84
C ASN A 847 -4.44 40.34 -16.60
N LEU A 848 -3.53 39.61 -17.26
CA LEU A 848 -3.86 38.40 -18.01
C LEU A 848 -4.25 37.24 -17.09
N SER A 849 -3.76 37.23 -15.84
CA SER A 849 -4.15 36.25 -14.81
C SER A 849 -5.60 36.42 -14.30
N PHE A 850 -6.31 37.46 -14.72
CA PHE A 850 -7.69 37.74 -14.33
C PHE A 850 -8.69 37.59 -15.49
N GLN A 851 -8.25 37.14 -16.67
CA GLN A 851 -9.12 37.01 -17.83
C GLN A 851 -8.71 35.90 -18.82
N PRO A 852 -9.67 35.32 -19.54
CA PRO A 852 -9.39 34.48 -20.70
C PRO A 852 -8.46 35.17 -21.69
N THR A 853 -7.43 34.47 -22.14
CA THR A 853 -6.44 35.02 -23.07
C THR A 853 -6.03 33.98 -24.12
N PHE A 854 -5.97 34.39 -25.39
CA PHE A 854 -5.41 33.54 -26.45
C PHE A 854 -3.90 33.77 -26.61
N PHE A 855 -3.15 32.69 -26.85
CA PHE A 855 -1.74 32.71 -27.23
C PHE A 855 -1.52 31.97 -28.55
N GLY A 856 -0.66 32.51 -29.41
CA GLY A 856 -0.31 31.88 -30.68
C GLY A 856 -1.23 32.21 -31.86
N CYS A 857 -1.97 33.33 -31.83
CA CYS A 857 -2.90 33.65 -32.91
C CYS A 857 -2.20 33.87 -34.27
N ASN A 858 -0.96 34.34 -34.27
CA ASN A 858 -0.16 34.52 -35.49
C ASN A 858 0.94 33.46 -35.62
N ALA A 859 0.85 32.34 -34.89
CA ALA A 859 1.85 31.29 -34.91
C ALA A 859 1.80 30.47 -36.21
N SER A 860 2.88 29.72 -36.45
CA SER A 860 3.00 28.81 -37.60
C SER A 860 1.90 27.76 -37.62
N SER A 861 1.67 27.13 -38.77
CA SER A 861 0.60 26.15 -38.91
C SER A 861 0.74 24.89 -38.05
N SER A 862 1.97 24.58 -37.64
CA SER A 862 2.32 23.47 -36.74
C SER A 862 2.13 23.79 -35.26
N THR A 863 1.86 25.04 -34.88
CA THR A 863 1.69 25.46 -33.50
C THR A 863 0.19 25.56 -33.16
N PRO A 864 -0.31 24.86 -32.12
CA PRO A 864 -1.71 24.97 -31.71
C PRO A 864 -2.03 26.37 -31.16
N LEU A 865 -3.27 26.81 -31.35
CA LEU A 865 -3.81 27.98 -30.64
C LEU A 865 -4.06 27.57 -29.17
N LEU A 866 -3.66 28.41 -28.22
CA LEU A 866 -3.89 28.17 -26.80
C LEU A 866 -4.90 29.17 -26.25
N LEU A 867 -5.95 28.70 -25.60
CA LEU A 867 -6.87 29.51 -24.79
C LEU A 867 -6.59 29.23 -23.32
N TRP A 868 -6.12 30.23 -22.60
CA TRP A 868 -5.87 30.12 -21.17
C TRP A 868 -7.02 30.71 -20.35
N LEU A 869 -7.51 29.93 -19.40
CA LEU A 869 -8.59 30.26 -18.48
C LEU A 869 -8.04 30.19 -17.04
N PRO A 870 -7.44 31.28 -16.52
CA PRO A 870 -6.92 31.28 -15.16
C PRO A 870 -8.06 31.37 -14.14
N ASN A 871 -8.00 30.56 -13.10
CA ASN A 871 -8.91 30.65 -11.97
C ASN A 871 -8.66 31.96 -11.22
N ALA A 872 -9.70 32.78 -11.17
CA ALA A 872 -9.72 34.04 -10.45
C ALA A 872 -11.15 34.33 -9.97
N PRO A 873 -11.36 35.25 -9.03
CA PRO A 873 -12.70 35.52 -8.50
C PRO A 873 -13.54 36.29 -9.54
N TRP A 874 -14.60 35.66 -10.03
CA TRP A 874 -15.60 36.24 -10.93
C TRP A 874 -16.93 36.43 -10.21
N THR A 875 -17.46 35.38 -9.62
CA THR A 875 -18.72 35.40 -8.83
C THR A 875 -18.47 35.23 -7.34
N GLY A 876 -17.38 34.57 -6.95
CA GLY A 876 -17.01 34.36 -5.56
C GLY A 876 -15.54 33.97 -5.44
N TYR A 877 -15.08 33.81 -4.20
CA TYR A 877 -13.71 33.37 -3.92
C TYR A 877 -13.66 31.84 -4.00
N THR A 878 -12.84 31.30 -4.89
CA THR A 878 -12.72 29.84 -5.13
C THR A 878 -11.34 29.30 -4.79
N ASN A 879 -10.51 30.09 -4.11
CA ASN A 879 -9.18 29.73 -3.63
C ASN A 879 -9.23 28.83 -2.39
N TYR A 880 -10.09 27.80 -2.43
CA TYR A 880 -10.19 26.74 -1.42
C TYR A 880 -8.84 26.03 -1.24
N SER A 881 -8.61 25.45 -0.07
CA SER A 881 -7.41 24.64 0.14
C SER A 881 -7.44 23.43 -0.80
N TYR A 882 -6.31 23.15 -1.46
CA TYR A 882 -6.17 21.97 -2.31
C TYR A 882 -6.33 20.65 -1.53
N THR A 883 -6.18 20.66 -0.20
CA THR A 883 -6.39 19.50 0.69
C THR A 883 -7.81 19.40 1.26
N GLN A 884 -8.73 20.30 0.88
CA GLN A 884 -10.10 20.23 1.39
C GLN A 884 -10.76 18.92 0.93
N THR A 885 -11.30 18.15 1.89
CA THR A 885 -11.76 16.77 1.67
C THR A 885 -13.28 16.63 1.54
N GLN A 886 -14.03 17.68 1.84
CA GLN A 886 -15.48 17.77 1.68
C GLN A 886 -15.91 19.20 1.30
N PHE A 887 -17.03 19.32 0.61
CA PHE A 887 -17.60 20.60 0.18
C PHE A 887 -19.09 20.65 0.49
N THR A 888 -19.55 21.81 0.95
CA THR A 888 -20.99 22.07 1.04
C THR A 888 -21.59 22.22 -0.36
N PRO A 889 -22.89 21.96 -0.55
CA PRO A 889 -23.53 22.18 -1.85
C PRO A 889 -23.34 23.59 -2.40
N ASN A 890 -23.36 24.61 -1.52
CA ASN A 890 -23.12 26.01 -1.89
C ASN A 890 -21.68 26.24 -2.38
N GLN A 891 -20.68 25.66 -1.72
CA GLN A 891 -19.28 25.77 -2.15
C GLN A 891 -19.06 25.10 -3.52
N VAL A 892 -19.70 23.94 -3.75
CA VAL A 892 -19.69 23.29 -5.07
C VAL A 892 -20.31 24.22 -6.12
N ASP A 893 -21.45 24.82 -5.83
CA ASP A 893 -22.13 25.74 -6.75
C ASP A 893 -21.29 26.98 -7.06
N ILE A 894 -20.66 27.60 -6.05
CA ILE A 894 -19.75 28.74 -6.24
C ILE A 894 -18.54 28.34 -7.11
N ALA A 895 -17.91 27.19 -6.84
CA ALA A 895 -16.76 26.73 -7.61
C ALA A 895 -17.11 26.49 -9.09
N LEU A 896 -18.24 25.83 -9.35
CA LEU A 896 -18.74 25.55 -10.71
C LEU A 896 -19.11 26.85 -11.43
N GLU A 897 -19.90 27.70 -10.78
CA GLU A 897 -20.39 28.96 -11.37
C GLU A 897 -19.23 29.92 -11.66
N ASN A 898 -18.25 30.03 -10.76
CA ASN A 898 -17.10 30.90 -10.98
C ASN A 898 -16.30 30.47 -12.22
N ALA A 899 -15.99 29.18 -12.35
CA ALA A 899 -15.30 28.64 -13.53
C ALA A 899 -16.15 28.76 -14.80
N PHE A 900 -17.48 28.60 -14.69
CA PHE A 900 -18.42 28.86 -15.77
C PHE A 900 -18.33 30.31 -16.26
N GLN A 901 -18.29 31.28 -15.35
CA GLN A 901 -18.20 32.70 -15.69
C GLN A 901 -16.84 33.07 -16.27
N VAL A 902 -15.74 32.46 -15.81
CA VAL A 902 -14.42 32.61 -16.46
C VAL A 902 -14.50 32.14 -17.91
N ALA A 903 -15.00 30.92 -18.15
CA ALA A 903 -15.05 30.31 -19.48
C ALA A 903 -15.99 31.03 -20.47
N THR A 904 -17.09 31.59 -19.97
CA THR A 904 -18.08 32.34 -20.76
C THR A 904 -17.83 33.85 -20.82
N TYR A 905 -16.73 34.31 -20.22
CA TYR A 905 -16.36 35.73 -20.09
C TYR A 905 -17.50 36.58 -19.54
N GLY A 906 -18.05 36.11 -18.41
CA GLY A 906 -19.16 36.73 -17.69
C GLY A 906 -20.49 36.53 -18.40
N ASN A 907 -20.74 35.36 -18.97
CA ASN A 907 -21.92 35.09 -19.80
C ASN A 907 -22.10 36.13 -20.93
N GLY A 908 -20.97 36.54 -21.54
CA GLY A 908 -20.93 37.58 -22.57
C GLY A 908 -21.17 39.02 -22.09
N SER A 909 -21.26 39.27 -20.77
CA SER A 909 -21.43 40.62 -20.22
C SER A 909 -20.16 41.49 -20.34
N VAL A 910 -18.98 40.86 -20.39
CA VAL A 910 -17.71 41.58 -20.56
C VAL A 910 -17.40 41.83 -22.04
N ASP A 911 -17.66 40.84 -22.91
CA ASP A 911 -17.68 41.01 -24.37
C ASP A 911 -18.77 40.13 -24.99
N GLU A 912 -19.77 40.76 -25.60
CA GLU A 912 -20.91 40.08 -26.24
C GLU A 912 -20.50 39.19 -27.43
N ASN A 913 -19.30 39.42 -27.99
CA ASN A 913 -18.75 38.65 -29.10
C ASN A 913 -17.92 37.45 -28.64
N TRP A 914 -17.68 37.29 -27.33
CA TRP A 914 -16.87 36.19 -26.80
C TRP A 914 -17.31 34.79 -27.28
N PRO A 915 -18.62 34.46 -27.36
CA PRO A 915 -19.05 33.16 -27.89
C PRO A 915 -18.62 32.93 -29.35
N ALA A 916 -18.64 33.98 -30.17
CA ALA A 916 -18.14 33.93 -31.55
C ALA A 916 -16.61 33.74 -31.56
N CYS A 917 -15.88 34.41 -30.67
CA CYS A 917 -14.41 34.26 -30.55
C CYS A 917 -14.00 32.81 -30.21
N LEU A 918 -14.74 32.16 -29.30
CA LEU A 918 -14.54 30.75 -28.97
C LEU A 918 -14.80 29.83 -30.18
N ALA A 919 -15.88 30.09 -30.93
CA ALA A 919 -16.19 29.33 -32.14
C ALA A 919 -15.12 29.52 -33.23
N CYS A 920 -14.67 30.76 -33.44
CA CYS A 920 -13.56 31.11 -34.33
C CYS A 920 -12.27 30.38 -33.96
N ALA A 921 -11.94 30.32 -32.65
CA ALA A 921 -10.79 29.58 -32.16
C ALA A 921 -10.89 28.08 -32.46
N ALA A 922 -12.07 27.48 -32.26
CA ALA A 922 -12.29 26.06 -32.52
C ALA A 922 -12.14 25.69 -33.99
N ILE A 923 -12.62 26.51 -34.93
CA ILE A 923 -12.57 26.21 -36.38
C ILE A 923 -11.33 26.75 -37.10
N LYS A 924 -10.47 27.50 -36.43
CA LYS A 924 -9.33 28.16 -37.07
C LYS A 924 -8.45 27.20 -37.89
N GLY A 925 -8.13 26.04 -37.34
CA GLY A 925 -7.30 25.05 -38.00
C GLY A 925 -7.98 24.37 -39.20
N SER A 926 -9.29 24.09 -39.09
CA SER A 926 -10.07 23.48 -40.17
C SER A 926 -10.34 24.46 -41.31
N LEU A 927 -10.58 25.75 -41.04
CA LEU A 927 -10.68 26.78 -42.06
C LEU A 927 -9.43 26.82 -42.95
N ARG A 928 -8.25 26.75 -42.33
CA ARG A 928 -6.98 26.68 -43.05
C ARG A 928 -6.83 25.41 -43.89
N ARG A 929 -7.23 24.25 -43.37
CA ARG A 929 -7.19 22.98 -44.14
C ARG A 929 -8.10 23.00 -45.36
N LEU A 930 -9.25 23.68 -45.25
CA LEU A 930 -10.26 23.79 -46.30
C LEU A 930 -10.04 24.98 -47.25
N ASP A 931 -8.96 25.76 -47.06
CA ASP A 931 -8.66 26.98 -47.81
C ASP A 931 -9.85 27.97 -47.81
N ILE A 932 -10.43 28.19 -46.62
CA ILE A 932 -11.50 29.15 -46.38
C ILE A 932 -10.90 30.35 -45.65
N GLU A 933 -11.12 31.55 -46.19
CA GLU A 933 -10.70 32.79 -45.55
C GLU A 933 -11.34 32.95 -44.16
N MET A 934 -10.57 33.49 -43.23
CA MET A 934 -11.03 33.72 -41.87
C MET A 934 -12.13 34.80 -41.88
N PRO A 935 -13.27 34.58 -41.20
CA PRO A 935 -14.28 35.62 -41.05
C PRO A 935 -13.69 36.86 -40.37
N LYS A 936 -14.12 38.05 -40.79
CA LYS A 936 -13.68 39.32 -40.22
C LYS A 936 -13.98 39.41 -38.72
N GLN A 937 -15.13 38.90 -38.27
CA GLN A 937 -15.43 38.86 -36.84
C GLN A 937 -14.42 38.00 -36.05
N CYS A 938 -13.87 36.94 -36.68
CA CYS A 938 -12.82 36.14 -36.08
C CYS A 938 -11.48 36.90 -36.00
N GLU A 939 -11.14 37.70 -37.02
CA GLU A 939 -9.96 38.57 -36.99
C GLU A 939 -10.07 39.59 -35.85
N GLU A 940 -11.20 40.29 -35.74
CA GLU A 940 -11.48 41.26 -34.67
C GLU A 940 -11.42 40.61 -33.27
N CYS A 941 -11.91 39.38 -33.14
CA CYS A 941 -11.80 38.60 -31.91
C CYS A 941 -10.35 38.34 -31.50
N PHE A 942 -9.50 37.91 -32.44
CA PHE A 942 -8.09 37.65 -32.14
C PHE A 942 -7.29 38.94 -31.92
N GLU A 943 -7.63 40.05 -32.59
CA GLU A 943 -7.02 41.35 -32.29
C GLU A 943 -7.29 41.81 -30.84
N ARG A 944 -8.48 41.51 -30.31
CA ARG A 944 -8.90 41.93 -28.97
C ARG A 944 -8.41 41.00 -27.85
N HIS A 945 -8.52 39.69 -28.05
CA HIS A 945 -8.35 38.70 -26.97
C HIS A 945 -7.02 37.92 -27.05
N CYS A 946 -6.25 38.11 -28.12
CA CYS A 946 -4.93 37.50 -28.22
C CYS A 946 -3.87 38.39 -27.59
N TRP A 947 -2.94 37.77 -26.88
CA TRP A 947 -1.76 38.49 -26.43
C TRP A 947 -0.96 38.99 -27.63
N ASN A 948 -0.81 40.32 -27.72
CA ASN A 948 -0.22 41.03 -28.86
C ASN A 948 1.33 40.98 -28.90
N GLY A 949 1.96 40.27 -27.96
CA GLY A 949 3.42 40.14 -27.88
C GLY A 949 4.13 41.25 -27.12
N THR A 950 3.41 42.23 -26.56
CA THR A 950 3.99 43.31 -25.75
C THR A 950 4.40 42.82 -24.37
N VAL A 951 5.56 43.28 -23.89
CA VAL A 951 6.08 42.99 -22.54
C VAL A 951 5.87 44.20 -21.63
N SER A 952 5.77 43.97 -20.32
CA SER A 952 5.59 45.04 -19.33
C SER A 952 6.86 45.28 -18.53
N ASP A 953 7.30 46.54 -18.47
CA ASP A 953 8.38 47.00 -17.59
C ASP A 953 7.89 47.32 -16.16
N ARG A 954 6.56 47.37 -15.93
CA ARG A 954 5.98 47.53 -14.58
C ARG A 954 6.18 46.24 -13.79
N GLU A 955 6.76 46.34 -12.60
CA GLU A 955 6.87 45.21 -11.68
C GLU A 955 5.50 44.86 -11.04
N ALA A 956 5.22 43.56 -10.97
CA ALA A 956 4.09 42.99 -10.26
C ALA A 956 4.28 43.12 -8.74
N THR A 957 3.25 43.58 -8.06
CA THR A 957 3.22 43.83 -6.62
C THR A 957 2.26 42.87 -5.92
N ALA A 958 2.34 42.73 -4.60
CA ALA A 958 1.38 41.94 -3.83
C ALA A 958 -0.07 42.45 -3.99
N GLY A 959 -0.26 43.75 -4.23
CA GLY A 959 -1.58 44.36 -4.47
C GLY A 959 -2.24 43.91 -5.76
N ASP A 960 -1.47 43.43 -6.76
CA ASP A 960 -2.02 42.87 -8.00
C ASP A 960 -2.78 41.54 -7.76
N PHE A 961 -2.65 40.93 -6.58
CA PHE A 961 -3.34 39.71 -6.16
C PHE A 961 -4.44 39.92 -5.10
N ASP A 962 -4.76 41.18 -4.77
CA ASP A 962 -5.93 41.54 -3.97
C ASP A 962 -7.17 41.65 -4.88
N LEU A 963 -7.53 40.51 -5.46
CA LEU A 963 -8.59 40.41 -6.46
C LEU A 963 -9.97 40.41 -5.78
N ARG A 964 -10.93 41.11 -6.40
CA ARG A 964 -12.35 41.05 -6.03
C ARG A 964 -13.16 40.36 -7.13
N PRO A 965 -14.30 39.73 -6.80
CA PRO A 965 -15.18 39.14 -7.80
C PRO A 965 -15.53 40.15 -8.89
N ARG A 966 -15.19 39.84 -10.15
CA ARG A 966 -15.41 40.75 -11.28
C ARG A 966 -16.88 41.13 -11.46
N LEU A 967 -17.80 40.20 -11.21
CA LEU A 967 -19.24 40.40 -11.38
C LEU A 967 -19.92 40.91 -10.10
N ASP A 968 -19.22 40.89 -8.96
CA ASP A 968 -19.66 41.51 -7.70
C ASP A 968 -18.50 42.21 -6.97
N PRO A 969 -18.07 43.40 -7.44
CA PRO A 969 -16.92 44.11 -6.87
C PRO A 969 -17.10 44.58 -5.41
N GLU A 970 -18.34 44.59 -4.91
CA GLU A 970 -18.71 44.97 -3.54
C GLU A 970 -18.53 43.79 -2.56
N LEU A 971 -18.37 42.56 -3.07
CA LEU A 971 -18.10 41.38 -2.27
C LEU A 971 -16.63 41.32 -1.84
N SER A 972 -16.34 41.90 -0.68
CA SER A 972 -15.03 41.75 -0.04
C SER A 972 -14.81 40.33 0.47
N PHE A 973 -13.54 39.91 0.58
CA PHE A 973 -13.19 38.60 1.13
C PHE A 973 -13.74 38.42 2.56
N ALA A 974 -13.69 39.45 3.41
CA ALA A 974 -14.24 39.40 4.76
C ALA A 974 -15.74 39.10 4.77
N LYS A 975 -16.51 39.78 3.90
CA LYS A 975 -17.95 39.58 3.77
C LYS A 975 -18.29 38.18 3.23
N TRP A 976 -17.52 37.70 2.26
CA TRP A 976 -17.65 36.35 1.74
C TRP A 976 -17.32 35.29 2.81
N ASN A 977 -16.23 35.48 3.56
CA ASN A 977 -15.81 34.56 4.63
C ASN A 977 -16.88 34.42 5.73
N GLU A 978 -17.49 35.52 6.16
CA GLU A 978 -18.57 35.50 7.16
C GLU A 978 -19.86 34.82 6.68
N THR A 979 -20.12 34.80 5.37
CA THR A 979 -21.40 34.33 4.80
C THR A 979 -21.34 32.93 4.22
N ASP A 980 -20.21 32.56 3.61
CA ASP A 980 -20.03 31.32 2.85
C ASP A 980 -18.93 30.39 3.42
N TRP A 981 -18.05 30.88 4.30
CA TRP A 981 -16.96 30.10 4.90
C TRP A 981 -17.21 29.72 6.38
N GLU A 982 -17.65 30.65 7.24
CA GLU A 982 -17.81 30.41 8.70
C GLU A 982 -19.20 29.97 9.16
N LYS A 983 -20.25 30.00 8.30
CA LYS A 983 -21.63 29.77 8.75
C LYS A 983 -21.96 28.35 9.24
N GLU A 984 -21.07 27.37 9.10
CA GLU A 984 -21.32 25.99 9.55
C GLU A 984 -20.52 25.51 10.78
N ASP A 985 -19.53 26.27 11.28
CA ASP A 985 -18.89 25.94 12.56
C ASP A 985 -19.85 26.11 13.77
N SER A 986 -21.02 26.73 13.54
CA SER A 986 -22.00 27.04 14.59
C SER A 986 -23.01 25.93 14.93
N THR A 987 -22.90 24.72 14.35
CA THR A 987 -23.71 23.56 14.80
C THR A 987 -23.00 22.61 15.77
N GLY A 988 -21.78 22.91 16.19
CA GLY A 988 -21.05 22.19 17.25
C GLY A 988 -20.90 23.04 18.53
N ASN A 989 -21.64 22.67 19.58
CA ASN A 989 -21.72 23.40 20.85
C ASN A 989 -20.35 23.52 21.56
N GLY A 990 -19.85 24.75 21.80
CA GLY A 990 -18.64 24.97 22.61
C GLY A 990 -18.17 26.43 22.68
N SER A 991 -18.69 27.18 23.65
CA SER A 991 -18.32 28.58 23.95
C SER A 991 -16.86 28.77 24.38
N GLY A 992 -16.16 29.75 23.79
CA GLY A 992 -14.90 30.29 24.30
C GLY A 992 -14.42 31.49 23.50
N GLY A 993 -14.71 32.71 23.98
CA GLY A 993 -14.33 33.96 23.34
C GLY A 993 -12.85 34.34 23.55
N GLY A 994 -12.30 35.05 22.57
CA GLY A 994 -11.00 35.71 22.65
C GLY A 994 -10.76 36.60 21.41
N SER A 995 -10.88 37.90 21.58
CA SER A 995 -10.69 38.94 20.58
C SER A 995 -9.22 39.34 20.41
N GLY A 996 -8.80 39.59 19.16
CA GLY A 996 -7.75 40.57 18.81
C GLY A 996 -6.46 39.99 18.21
N GLY A 997 -6.19 40.33 16.94
CA GLY A 997 -4.89 40.13 16.30
C GLY A 997 -4.97 40.12 14.77
N SER A 998 -4.75 41.28 14.15
CA SER A 998 -4.45 41.42 12.72
C SER A 998 -3.08 40.81 12.42
N ASP A 999 -3.00 39.73 11.64
CA ASP A 999 -1.79 39.35 10.90
C ASP A 999 -2.13 38.27 9.85
N SER A 1000 -1.66 38.50 8.62
CA SER A 1000 -1.43 37.59 7.50
C SER A 1000 -2.26 36.29 7.39
N ALA A 1001 -2.92 36.13 6.25
CA ALA A 1001 -3.57 34.90 5.77
C ALA A 1001 -2.62 33.68 5.76
N GLY A 1002 -2.49 33.05 6.94
CA GLY A 1002 -1.91 31.74 7.13
C GLY A 1002 -3.04 30.71 7.13
N VAL A 1003 -3.05 29.86 6.12
CA VAL A 1003 -3.93 28.70 5.97
C VAL A 1003 -3.85 27.85 7.24
N LYS A 1004 -4.94 27.81 8.03
CA LYS A 1004 -5.09 26.85 9.12
C LYS A 1004 -5.37 25.47 8.51
N LEU A 1005 -4.51 24.49 8.79
CA LEU A 1005 -4.83 23.07 8.58
C LEU A 1005 -6.15 22.76 9.32
N GLY A 1006 -7.11 22.16 8.62
CA GLY A 1006 -8.41 21.76 9.17
C GLY A 1006 -8.27 20.73 10.28
N ASN A 1007 -9.13 20.87 11.30
CA ASN A 1007 -9.15 20.08 12.54
C ASN A 1007 -9.64 18.62 12.40
N ASP A 1008 -9.83 18.10 11.18
CA ASP A 1008 -10.31 16.72 10.94
C ASP A 1008 -9.25 15.62 11.17
N MET A 1009 -8.01 16.01 11.52
CA MET A 1009 -6.90 15.12 11.87
C MET A 1009 -7.15 14.26 13.12
N VAL A 1010 -8.00 14.73 14.03
CA VAL A 1010 -8.28 14.01 15.30
C VAL A 1010 -9.03 12.71 15.03
N GLY A 1011 -9.88 12.67 14.01
CA GLY A 1011 -10.56 11.45 13.56
C GLY A 1011 -9.57 10.42 13.02
N LEU A 1012 -8.64 10.84 12.16
CA LEU A 1012 -7.63 9.96 11.58
C LEU A 1012 -6.74 9.33 12.68
N VAL A 1013 -6.29 10.16 13.63
CA VAL A 1013 -5.46 9.71 14.77
C VAL A 1013 -6.23 8.74 15.66
N LEU A 1014 -7.51 9.01 15.98
CA LEU A 1014 -8.33 8.13 16.82
C LEU A 1014 -8.69 6.80 16.13
N SER A 1015 -8.90 6.82 14.82
CA SER A 1015 -9.23 5.63 14.03
C SER A 1015 -8.02 4.74 13.78
N LEU A 1016 -6.83 5.34 13.62
CA LEU A 1016 -5.55 4.63 13.58
C LEU A 1016 -5.20 4.02 14.95
N ILE A 1017 -5.45 4.75 16.05
CA ILE A 1017 -5.33 4.21 17.42
C ILE A 1017 -6.35 3.09 17.68
N ALA A 1018 -7.57 3.20 17.15
CA ALA A 1018 -8.60 2.16 17.26
C ALA A 1018 -8.28 0.92 16.42
N MET A 1019 -7.71 1.07 15.21
CA MET A 1019 -7.16 -0.04 14.43
C MET A 1019 -6.01 -0.73 15.17
N ALA A 1020 -5.12 0.02 15.80
CA ALA A 1020 -4.05 -0.51 16.64
C ALA A 1020 -4.53 -1.17 17.95
N ALA A 1021 -5.80 -0.97 18.32
CA ALA A 1021 -6.43 -1.56 19.51
C ALA A 1021 -7.39 -2.73 19.17
N LEU A 1022 -7.86 -2.84 17.92
CA LEU A 1022 -8.75 -3.90 17.44
C LEU A 1022 -8.02 -5.00 16.65
N LEU A 1023 -6.77 -4.76 16.23
CA LEU A 1023 -5.84 -5.70 15.60
C LEU A 1023 -4.65 -6.00 16.53
#